data_AF-A0A060REQ2-F1
#
_entry.id   AF-A0A060REQ2-F1
#
_cell.length_a   1.000
_cell.length_b   1.000
_cell.length_c   1.000
_cell.angle_alpha   90.00
_cell.angle_beta   90.00
_cell.angle_gamma   90.00
#
_symmetry.space_group_name_H-M   'P 1'
#
loop_
_entity.id
_entity.type
_entity.pdbx_description
1 polymer ?
#
loop_
_entity_poly.entity_id
_entity_poly.type
_entity_poly.pdbx_seq_one_letter_code
_entity_poly.pdbx_strand_id
1 'polypeptide(L)'
;MKRPKLLNILFLTLVALSSLAQPIKVACVGNSITFGAGVANREKNSYPMQLGYALGEGYEVKNFGVNSATLMTAGNFPYVKTNQYKESLAYNPDIVIIKLGTNDSKTINRELLKENYKKDYQALIDTYRALPSKPRIILMNPVVCYLTEGQFEGANPVYENQIIPDIETLAYENGLEVIDLYHLFSNEWREHLMPDKLHPSSLGASMMAERIASVVEHPTTDFKISVPANSQKFNFHGFQGHKMGGNLVVEPRKAAVGNPWLIRARFWNHQPQTDIALLEQGFHIAYCDVADLYGSPMATKRYDAFYKDMTKRGLSKKVVLEGMSRGGLIVFNWAARNPDKVAAIYADAPVLDFKSWPLGLDESDGSTGDTEKLLKVYGFKDIDAAKKWKKNPIDQCAKLKNIPIMLVVGDADVVVPVAENSAIFEREIPGIKVIHKPAVGHHPHSLFAPKQIVEFILTNTGHYVNPCTKAIPGSEYRSGAGWNNGAEWHAVADEISTVLQSKQFEVLLIGNSITQGFGSANRKLINGNAGKDAMDAICSSWEQAGISGDRTQNVLWRLKTGNYEKSNPKKVFITIGVNNLGAGDSGKNTAAGIIAVLEEAARRFPEADIYTFGLYPVKLNADEPMRLEHNKIHRILSKSKLPANVKYINLEKEFTNTDGTLKKELYSSDNLHLAPAGYQMLSSVIKELIR
;
A
#
# COMPACT_ATOMS: atom_id res chain seq x y z
N MET A 1 -35.25 6.86 -73.70
CA MET A 1 -34.79 5.51 -73.26
C MET A 1 -33.28 5.49 -73.07
N LYS A 2 -32.79 5.62 -71.83
CA LYS A 2 -31.39 5.36 -71.46
C LYS A 2 -31.41 4.61 -70.12
N ARG A 3 -30.84 3.39 -70.12
CA ARG A 3 -30.75 2.50 -68.96
C ARG A 3 -29.80 3.09 -67.90
N PRO A 4 -30.10 3.03 -66.59
CA PRO A 4 -29.12 3.31 -65.56
C PRO A 4 -28.22 2.08 -65.31
N LYS A 5 -26.92 2.31 -65.16
CA LYS A 5 -25.92 1.30 -64.82
C LYS A 5 -26.03 0.96 -63.33
N LEU A 6 -26.18 -0.32 -63.00
CA LEU A 6 -25.99 -0.84 -61.64
C LEU A 6 -24.53 -0.64 -61.23
N LEU A 7 -24.30 0.08 -60.13
CA LEU A 7 -23.02 0.15 -59.45
C LEU A 7 -23.05 -0.89 -58.32
N ASN A 8 -22.32 -1.98 -58.48
CA ASN A 8 -22.10 -2.96 -57.42
C ASN A 8 -21.20 -2.33 -56.35
N ILE A 9 -21.77 -1.96 -55.20
CA ILE A 9 -21.02 -1.57 -54.01
C ILE A 9 -20.68 -2.87 -53.27
N LEU A 10 -19.41 -3.27 -53.37
CA LEU A 10 -18.82 -4.35 -52.60
C LEU A 10 -18.57 -3.84 -51.16
N PHE A 11 -19.40 -4.24 -50.21
CA PHE A 11 -19.15 -4.01 -48.78
C PHE A 11 -17.99 -4.91 -48.33
N LEU A 12 -16.77 -4.35 -48.23
CA LEU A 12 -15.68 -4.98 -47.50
C LEU A 12 -15.91 -4.74 -45.99
N THR A 13 -16.45 -5.74 -45.30
CA THR A 13 -16.40 -5.80 -43.83
C THR A 13 -14.96 -6.06 -43.40
N LEU A 14 -14.25 -5.00 -42.99
CA LEU A 14 -12.96 -5.11 -42.32
C LEU A 14 -13.20 -5.64 -40.90
N VAL A 15 -13.14 -6.96 -40.72
CA VAL A 15 -13.05 -7.54 -39.37
C VAL A 15 -11.63 -7.27 -38.87
N ALA A 16 -11.49 -6.28 -37.99
CA ALA A 16 -10.27 -6.06 -37.24
C ALA A 16 -10.10 -7.24 -36.25
N LEU A 17 -9.42 -8.29 -36.70
CA LEU A 17 -8.86 -9.32 -35.83
C LEU A 17 -7.83 -8.63 -34.93
N SER A 18 -8.29 -8.18 -33.78
CA SER A 18 -7.41 -7.73 -32.69
C SER A 18 -6.69 -8.97 -32.21
N SER A 19 -5.43 -9.16 -32.60
CA SER A 19 -4.59 -10.16 -31.96
C SER A 19 -4.47 -9.77 -30.49
N LEU A 20 -5.12 -10.51 -29.60
CA LEU A 20 -4.88 -10.35 -28.16
C LEU A 20 -3.38 -10.51 -27.95
N ALA A 21 -2.72 -9.46 -27.43
CA ALA A 21 -1.31 -9.51 -27.13
C ALA A 21 -1.06 -10.70 -26.20
N GLN A 22 -0.01 -11.48 -26.46
CA GLN A 22 0.39 -12.56 -25.55
C GLN A 22 0.67 -11.96 -24.16
N PRO A 23 0.20 -12.61 -23.07
CA PRO A 23 0.40 -12.10 -21.73
C PRO A 23 1.89 -12.06 -21.39
N ILE A 24 2.29 -11.04 -20.61
CA ILE A 24 3.66 -10.88 -20.13
C ILE A 24 3.97 -12.01 -19.13
N LYS A 25 4.97 -12.81 -19.43
CA LYS A 25 5.37 -13.95 -18.60
C LYS A 25 6.22 -13.49 -17.42
N VAL A 26 5.80 -13.83 -16.21
CA VAL A 26 6.50 -13.49 -14.96
C VAL A 26 6.93 -14.76 -14.23
N ALA A 27 8.24 -14.96 -14.11
CA ALA A 27 8.82 -16.05 -13.32
C ALA A 27 9.14 -15.56 -11.90
N CYS A 28 8.46 -16.11 -10.89
CA CYS A 28 8.82 -15.90 -9.48
C CYS A 28 9.80 -17.00 -9.03
N VAL A 29 11.07 -16.63 -8.88
CA VAL A 29 12.19 -17.52 -8.54
C VAL A 29 12.57 -17.30 -7.09
N GLY A 30 12.70 -18.38 -6.30
CA GLY A 30 13.14 -18.21 -4.92
C GLY A 30 13.07 -19.44 -4.05
N ASN A 31 13.12 -19.21 -2.75
CA ASN A 31 13.15 -20.25 -1.72
C ASN A 31 11.75 -20.64 -1.20
N SER A 32 11.66 -21.17 0.02
CA SER A 32 10.40 -21.59 0.68
C SER A 32 9.34 -20.50 0.77
N ILE A 33 9.75 -19.23 0.87
CA ILE A 33 8.81 -18.10 0.89
C ILE A 33 8.19 -17.90 -0.51
N THR A 34 8.95 -18.08 -1.59
CA THR A 34 8.42 -18.09 -2.96
C THR A 34 7.56 -19.32 -3.22
N PHE A 35 7.99 -20.48 -2.76
CA PHE A 35 7.20 -21.72 -2.85
C PHE A 35 5.82 -21.59 -2.16
N GLY A 36 5.72 -20.78 -1.11
CA GLY A 36 4.51 -20.64 -0.29
C GLY A 36 4.45 -21.68 0.83
N ALA A 37 5.59 -22.00 1.45
CA ALA A 37 5.65 -22.89 2.61
C ALA A 37 4.77 -22.33 3.74
N GLY A 38 3.92 -23.18 4.33
CA GLY A 38 3.01 -22.79 5.41
C GLY A 38 1.79 -21.96 4.97
N VAL A 39 1.68 -21.57 3.70
CA VAL A 39 0.53 -20.81 3.19
C VAL A 39 -0.66 -21.72 2.95
N ALA A 40 -1.78 -21.45 3.62
CA ALA A 40 -3.04 -22.16 3.42
C ALA A 40 -3.50 -22.06 1.96
N ASN A 41 -3.82 -23.19 1.32
CA ASN A 41 -4.16 -23.28 -0.10
C ASN A 41 -3.13 -22.55 -1.00
N ARG A 42 -1.84 -22.88 -0.86
CA ARG A 42 -0.74 -22.17 -1.56
C ARG A 42 -0.88 -22.07 -3.08
N GLU A 43 -1.62 -22.98 -3.72
CA GLU A 43 -1.89 -22.91 -5.17
C GLU A 43 -2.79 -21.74 -5.56
N LYS A 44 -3.48 -21.12 -4.61
CA LYS A 44 -4.24 -19.87 -4.80
C LYS A 44 -3.65 -18.71 -3.98
N ASN A 45 -3.02 -18.98 -2.84
CA ASN A 45 -2.65 -17.96 -1.85
C ASN A 45 -1.15 -17.66 -1.71
N SER A 46 -0.25 -18.42 -2.34
CA SER A 46 1.18 -18.04 -2.34
C SER A 46 1.36 -16.67 -2.99
N TYR A 47 2.40 -15.91 -2.60
CA TYR A 47 2.55 -14.55 -3.13
C TYR A 47 2.66 -14.52 -4.67
N PRO A 48 3.26 -15.51 -5.38
CA PRO A 48 3.23 -15.53 -6.83
C PRO A 48 1.81 -15.65 -7.42
N MET A 49 0.93 -16.41 -6.76
CA MET A 49 -0.46 -16.56 -7.21
C MET A 49 -1.27 -15.29 -6.94
N GLN A 50 -1.12 -14.72 -5.74
CA GLN A 50 -1.73 -13.43 -5.40
C GLN A 50 -1.20 -12.28 -6.28
N LEU A 51 0.08 -12.34 -6.68
CA LEU A 51 0.66 -11.40 -7.64
C LEU A 51 0.00 -11.54 -9.01
N GLY A 52 -0.25 -12.76 -9.48
CA GLY A 52 -1.02 -12.98 -10.71
C GLY A 52 -2.40 -12.33 -10.68
N TYR A 53 -3.12 -12.45 -9.56
CA TYR A 53 -4.42 -11.76 -9.39
C TYR A 53 -4.29 -10.24 -9.34
N ALA A 54 -3.25 -9.71 -8.69
CA ALA A 54 -3.02 -8.28 -8.58
C ALA A 54 -2.62 -7.64 -9.93
N LEU A 55 -1.88 -8.37 -10.76
CA LEU A 55 -1.44 -7.97 -12.10
C LEU A 55 -2.52 -8.13 -13.18
N GLY A 56 -3.43 -9.08 -13.01
CA GLY A 56 -4.54 -9.34 -13.92
C GLY A 56 -4.15 -10.05 -15.22
N GLU A 57 -5.10 -10.13 -16.15
CA GLU A 57 -5.05 -11.00 -17.35
C GLU A 57 -3.95 -10.64 -18.36
N GLY A 58 -3.36 -9.45 -18.27
CA GLY A 58 -2.21 -9.05 -19.09
C GLY A 58 -0.92 -9.77 -18.73
N TYR A 59 -0.90 -10.54 -17.64
CA TYR A 59 0.27 -11.22 -17.11
C TYR A 59 -0.02 -12.71 -16.87
N GLU A 60 0.97 -13.55 -17.15
CA GLU A 60 1.00 -14.95 -16.74
C GLU A 60 2.10 -15.10 -15.68
N VAL A 61 1.71 -15.32 -14.43
CA VAL A 61 2.68 -15.46 -13.31
C VAL A 61 2.85 -16.92 -12.95
N LYS A 62 4.10 -17.39 -12.86
CA LYS A 62 4.43 -18.76 -12.42
C LYS A 62 5.35 -18.78 -11.21
N ASN A 63 5.07 -19.74 -10.33
CA ASN A 63 5.85 -20.00 -9.12
C ASN A 63 6.93 -21.05 -9.39
N PHE A 64 8.19 -20.65 -9.32
CA PHE A 64 9.37 -21.52 -9.41
C PHE A 64 10.13 -21.58 -8.07
N GLY A 65 9.45 -21.33 -6.96
CA GLY A 65 10.02 -21.40 -5.62
C GLY A 65 10.35 -22.83 -5.21
N VAL A 66 11.41 -23.01 -4.42
CA VAL A 66 11.82 -24.31 -3.89
C VAL A 66 12.13 -24.22 -2.40
N ASN A 67 11.57 -25.12 -1.61
CA ASN A 67 11.80 -25.17 -0.17
C ASN A 67 13.30 -25.29 0.17
N SER A 68 13.71 -24.60 1.24
CA SER A 68 15.08 -24.58 1.76
C SER A 68 16.19 -24.11 0.79
N ALA A 69 15.85 -23.71 -0.44
CA ALA A 69 16.85 -23.41 -1.45
C ALA A 69 17.76 -22.23 -1.08
N THR A 70 19.06 -22.40 -1.32
CA THR A 70 20.12 -21.40 -1.21
C THR A 70 20.45 -20.83 -2.58
N LEU A 71 20.86 -19.57 -2.63
CA LEU A 71 21.46 -18.99 -3.81
C LEU A 71 22.82 -19.63 -4.11
N MET A 72 23.65 -19.78 -3.07
CA MET A 72 25.02 -20.28 -3.20
C MET A 72 25.05 -21.72 -3.71
N THR A 73 25.90 -21.95 -4.71
CA THR A 73 26.17 -23.26 -5.31
C THR A 73 26.90 -24.22 -4.38
N ALA A 74 27.69 -23.67 -3.46
CA ALA A 74 28.36 -24.36 -2.36
C ALA A 74 27.50 -24.47 -1.09
N GLY A 75 26.32 -23.82 -1.07
CA GLY A 75 25.38 -23.93 0.04
C GLY A 75 24.76 -25.32 0.16
N ASN A 76 24.10 -25.59 1.28
CA ASN A 76 23.52 -26.90 1.56
C ASN A 76 22.37 -27.33 0.62
N PHE A 77 21.62 -26.39 0.00
CA PHE A 77 20.52 -26.71 -0.92
C PHE A 77 20.50 -25.79 -2.17
N PRO A 78 21.47 -25.89 -3.09
CA PRO A 78 21.61 -24.94 -4.19
C PRO A 78 20.41 -24.91 -5.15
N TYR A 79 19.80 -23.74 -5.33
CA TYR A 79 18.65 -23.55 -6.22
C TYR A 79 18.94 -23.98 -7.66
N VAL A 80 20.13 -23.69 -8.16
CA VAL A 80 20.54 -24.02 -9.55
C VAL A 80 20.63 -25.53 -9.83
N LYS A 81 20.55 -26.39 -8.81
CA LYS A 81 20.50 -27.85 -8.97
C LYS A 81 19.07 -28.40 -9.04
N THR A 82 18.05 -27.55 -8.91
CA THR A 82 16.63 -27.96 -8.86
C THR A 82 16.01 -28.08 -10.26
N ASN A 83 14.87 -28.78 -10.36
CA ASN A 83 14.09 -28.83 -11.60
C ASN A 83 13.39 -27.49 -11.87
N GLN A 84 12.92 -26.80 -10.82
CA GLN A 84 12.26 -25.50 -10.93
C GLN A 84 13.18 -24.45 -11.56
N TYR A 85 14.48 -24.49 -11.27
CA TYR A 85 15.46 -23.66 -11.98
C TYR A 85 15.44 -23.94 -13.50
N LYS A 86 15.54 -25.20 -13.91
CA LYS A 86 15.48 -25.58 -15.35
C LYS A 86 14.16 -25.16 -16.00
N GLU A 87 13.05 -25.37 -15.31
CA GLU A 87 11.70 -24.99 -15.77
C GLU A 87 11.55 -23.47 -15.90
N SER A 88 12.11 -22.70 -14.97
CA SER A 88 12.08 -21.23 -15.02
C SER A 88 12.84 -20.66 -16.22
N LEU A 89 13.93 -21.31 -16.64
CA LEU A 89 14.67 -20.95 -17.86
C LEU A 89 13.89 -21.35 -19.11
N ALA A 90 13.35 -22.57 -19.14
CA ALA A 90 12.54 -23.08 -20.26
C ALA A 90 11.25 -22.28 -20.46
N TYR A 91 10.72 -21.67 -19.40
CA TYR A 91 9.56 -20.79 -19.48
C TYR A 91 9.82 -19.53 -20.31
N ASN A 92 11.08 -19.15 -20.48
CA ASN A 92 11.55 -17.97 -21.23
C ASN A 92 10.75 -16.70 -20.88
N PRO A 93 10.76 -16.29 -19.60
CA PRO A 93 9.91 -15.21 -19.08
C PRO A 93 10.31 -13.82 -19.60
N ASP A 94 9.36 -12.88 -19.62
CA ASP A 94 9.60 -11.46 -19.91
C ASP A 94 10.03 -10.70 -18.66
N ILE A 95 9.63 -11.18 -17.48
CA ILE A 95 10.02 -10.64 -16.17
C ILE A 95 10.49 -11.80 -15.28
N VAL A 96 11.65 -11.64 -14.64
CA VAL A 96 12.13 -12.57 -13.61
C VAL A 96 12.25 -11.83 -12.29
N ILE A 97 11.57 -12.34 -11.28
CA ILE A 97 11.62 -11.81 -9.92
C ILE A 97 12.37 -12.80 -9.04
N ILE A 98 13.51 -12.39 -8.47
CA ILE A 98 14.42 -13.29 -7.73
C ILE A 98 14.41 -12.96 -6.23
N LYS A 99 14.05 -13.95 -5.41
CA LYS A 99 14.06 -13.89 -3.95
C LYS A 99 14.81 -15.07 -3.33
N LEU A 100 16.14 -14.98 -3.33
CA LEU A 100 17.06 -15.95 -2.72
C LEU A 100 18.01 -15.22 -1.75
N GLY A 101 18.55 -15.92 -0.75
CA GLY A 101 19.36 -15.33 0.33
C GLY A 101 18.89 -15.70 1.74
N THR A 102 17.59 -15.89 1.95
CA THR A 102 17.06 -16.22 3.29
C THR A 102 17.75 -17.47 3.87
N ASN A 103 17.85 -18.58 3.12
CA ASN A 103 18.51 -19.80 3.61
C ASN A 103 20.04 -19.70 3.61
N ASP A 104 20.63 -18.82 2.81
CA ASP A 104 22.06 -18.55 2.79
C ASP A 104 22.51 -17.91 4.13
N SER A 105 21.62 -17.20 4.83
CA SER A 105 21.88 -16.65 6.17
C SER A 105 21.91 -17.66 7.32
N LYS A 106 21.50 -18.92 7.08
CA LYS A 106 21.52 -19.96 8.12
C LYS A 106 22.93 -20.20 8.61
N THR A 107 23.10 -20.51 9.90
CA THR A 107 24.42 -20.73 10.53
C THR A 107 25.34 -21.64 9.72
N ILE A 108 24.81 -22.74 9.15
CA ILE A 108 25.57 -23.70 8.34
C ILE A 108 26.19 -23.12 7.05
N ASN A 109 25.64 -22.03 6.53
CA ASN A 109 26.06 -21.42 5.26
C ASN A 109 26.87 -20.13 5.46
N ARG A 110 26.92 -19.56 6.67
CA ARG A 110 27.44 -18.20 6.92
C ARG A 110 28.91 -18.04 6.54
N GLU A 111 29.73 -19.06 6.77
CA GLU A 111 31.15 -19.02 6.43
C GLU A 111 31.38 -18.90 4.91
N LEU A 112 30.43 -19.36 4.10
CA LEU A 112 30.51 -19.34 2.64
C LEU A 112 30.04 -18.01 2.03
N LEU A 113 29.26 -17.21 2.78
CA LEU A 113 28.56 -16.03 2.24
C LEU A 113 29.51 -15.03 1.58
N LYS A 114 30.61 -14.68 2.27
CA LYS A 114 31.53 -13.62 1.85
C LYS A 114 32.18 -13.90 0.51
N GLU A 115 32.48 -15.16 0.23
CA GLU A 115 33.18 -15.55 -0.99
C GLU A 115 32.22 -15.91 -2.14
N ASN A 116 31.04 -16.47 -1.81
CA ASN A 116 30.20 -17.14 -2.80
C ASN A 116 28.91 -16.40 -3.12
N TYR A 117 28.29 -15.68 -2.17
CA TYR A 117 26.93 -15.17 -2.33
C TYR A 117 26.81 -14.21 -3.52
N LYS A 118 27.57 -13.10 -3.52
CA LYS A 118 27.54 -12.11 -4.61
C LYS A 118 27.93 -12.72 -5.97
N LYS A 119 28.96 -13.57 -5.98
CA LYS A 119 29.48 -14.24 -7.19
C LYS A 119 28.43 -15.15 -7.83
N ASP A 120 27.81 -16.01 -7.03
CA ASP A 120 26.81 -16.97 -7.53
C ASP A 120 25.51 -16.26 -7.91
N TYR A 121 25.18 -15.15 -7.25
CA TYR A 121 24.06 -14.31 -7.68
C TYR A 121 24.33 -13.70 -9.06
N GLN A 122 25.53 -13.17 -9.29
CA GLN A 122 25.90 -12.62 -10.59
C GLN A 122 25.75 -13.68 -11.69
N ALA A 123 26.23 -14.91 -11.45
CA ALA A 123 26.07 -16.01 -12.40
C ALA A 123 24.59 -16.34 -12.70
N LEU A 124 23.73 -16.28 -11.69
CA LEU A 124 22.28 -16.46 -11.86
C LEU A 124 21.67 -15.33 -12.70
N ILE A 125 22.04 -14.08 -12.43
CA ILE A 125 21.61 -12.89 -13.20
C ILE A 125 22.03 -13.05 -14.67
N ASP A 126 23.30 -13.42 -14.92
CA ASP A 126 23.84 -13.58 -16.26
C ASP A 126 23.12 -14.69 -17.04
N THR A 127 22.73 -15.77 -16.35
CA THR A 127 21.93 -16.84 -16.96
C THR A 127 20.57 -16.33 -17.43
N TYR A 128 19.82 -15.60 -16.61
CA TYR A 128 18.53 -15.05 -17.04
C TYR A 128 18.68 -13.99 -18.13
N ARG A 129 19.74 -13.18 -18.11
CA ARG A 129 20.04 -12.22 -19.18
C ARG A 129 20.37 -12.88 -20.52
N ALA A 130 20.95 -14.07 -20.47
CA ALA A 130 21.29 -14.82 -21.67
C ALA A 130 20.04 -15.35 -22.39
N LEU A 131 18.89 -15.45 -21.71
CA LEU A 131 17.64 -15.95 -22.31
C LEU A 131 17.23 -15.15 -23.56
N PRO A 132 16.57 -15.80 -24.54
CA PRO A 132 16.05 -15.13 -25.73
C PRO A 132 15.09 -13.98 -25.45
N SER A 133 14.23 -14.09 -24.43
CA SER A 133 13.25 -13.05 -24.07
C SER A 133 13.87 -11.75 -23.56
N LYS A 134 15.15 -11.76 -23.15
CA LYS A 134 15.84 -10.63 -22.50
C LYS A 134 15.02 -10.04 -21.34
N PRO A 135 14.75 -10.85 -20.30
CA PRO A 135 13.81 -10.48 -19.26
C PRO A 135 14.21 -9.20 -18.52
N ARG A 136 13.21 -8.44 -18.09
CA ARG A 136 13.33 -7.49 -16.97
C ARG A 136 13.63 -8.30 -15.70
N ILE A 137 14.78 -8.07 -15.09
CA ILE A 137 15.17 -8.76 -13.84
C ILE A 137 14.94 -7.82 -12.66
N ILE A 138 14.20 -8.30 -11.67
CA ILE A 138 13.89 -7.60 -10.41
C ILE A 138 14.42 -8.44 -9.25
N LEU A 139 15.31 -7.87 -8.46
CA LEU A 139 15.84 -8.51 -7.25
C LEU A 139 14.96 -8.16 -6.04
N MET A 140 14.84 -9.06 -5.08
CA MET A 140 14.08 -8.80 -3.85
C MET A 140 14.90 -9.10 -2.62
N ASN A 141 14.85 -8.18 -1.66
CA ASN A 141 15.45 -8.36 -0.34
C ASN A 141 14.73 -9.49 0.43
N PRO A 142 15.39 -10.11 1.43
CA PRO A 142 14.72 -10.95 2.41
C PRO A 142 13.59 -10.20 3.12
N VAL A 143 12.57 -10.92 3.56
CA VAL A 143 11.63 -10.39 4.57
C VAL A 143 12.28 -10.53 5.94
N VAL A 144 11.89 -9.67 6.88
CA VAL A 144 12.35 -9.76 8.28
C VAL A 144 12.08 -11.14 8.89
N CYS A 145 13.03 -11.64 9.69
CA CYS A 145 12.93 -12.89 10.44
C CYS A 145 12.70 -12.58 11.93
N TYR A 146 11.75 -13.25 12.59
CA TYR A 146 11.47 -13.08 14.01
C TYR A 146 11.87 -14.30 14.87
N LEU A 147 12.57 -15.27 14.28
CA LEU A 147 13.08 -16.42 15.02
C LEU A 147 14.24 -16.00 15.93
N THR A 148 14.17 -16.42 17.18
CA THR A 148 15.17 -16.14 18.22
C THR A 148 15.95 -17.38 18.65
N GLU A 149 15.67 -18.54 18.06
CA GLU A 149 16.32 -19.81 18.39
C GLU A 149 16.52 -20.66 17.13
N GLY A 150 17.59 -21.45 17.09
CA GLY A 150 17.86 -22.43 16.03
C GLY A 150 18.68 -21.88 14.86
N GLN A 151 18.63 -22.55 13.70
CA GLN A 151 19.53 -22.24 12.57
C GLN A 151 19.38 -20.84 11.96
N PHE A 152 18.28 -20.14 12.26
CA PHE A 152 17.99 -18.78 11.78
C PHE A 152 18.16 -17.71 12.87
N GLU A 153 18.57 -18.11 14.08
CA GLU A 153 18.86 -17.16 15.14
C GLU A 153 19.91 -16.14 14.68
N GLY A 154 19.64 -14.85 14.89
CA GLY A 154 20.51 -13.76 14.44
C GLY A 154 20.60 -13.59 12.92
N ALA A 155 19.61 -14.05 12.14
CA ALA A 155 19.61 -13.87 10.69
C ALA A 155 19.47 -12.40 10.25
N ASN A 156 18.72 -11.57 10.97
CA ASN A 156 18.52 -10.15 10.62
C ASN A 156 19.84 -9.37 10.51
N PRO A 157 20.78 -9.45 11.48
CA PRO A 157 22.11 -8.88 11.31
C PRO A 157 22.85 -9.35 10.05
N VAL A 158 22.66 -10.60 9.62
CA VAL A 158 23.26 -11.12 8.38
C VAL A 158 22.55 -10.55 7.14
N TYR A 159 21.23 -10.35 7.22
CA TYR A 159 20.47 -9.65 6.18
C TYR A 159 20.97 -8.22 5.99
N GLU A 160 21.02 -7.45 7.07
CA GLU A 160 21.36 -6.02 7.05
C GLU A 160 22.83 -5.77 6.69
N ASN A 161 23.77 -6.58 7.21
CA ASN A 161 25.19 -6.31 7.05
C ASN A 161 25.83 -6.98 5.83
N GLN A 162 25.15 -7.93 5.19
CA GLN A 162 25.73 -8.70 4.09
C GLN A 162 24.78 -8.93 2.93
N ILE A 163 23.66 -9.63 3.15
CA ILE A 163 22.80 -10.08 2.04
C ILE A 163 22.14 -8.91 1.30
N ILE A 164 21.51 -7.97 2.04
CA ILE A 164 20.87 -6.80 1.44
C ILE A 164 21.92 -5.92 0.73
N PRO A 165 23.06 -5.54 1.36
CA PRO A 165 24.12 -4.80 0.67
C PRO A 165 24.65 -5.47 -0.61
N ASP A 166 24.79 -6.80 -0.62
CA ASP A 166 25.22 -7.55 -1.81
C ASP A 166 24.17 -7.49 -2.92
N ILE A 167 22.88 -7.67 -2.59
CA ILE A 167 21.76 -7.54 -3.54
C ILE A 167 21.71 -6.12 -4.13
N GLU A 168 21.78 -5.09 -3.28
CA GLU A 168 21.79 -3.70 -3.69
C GLU A 168 22.99 -3.39 -4.58
N THR A 169 24.18 -3.88 -4.22
CA THR A 169 25.39 -3.69 -5.04
C THR A 169 25.25 -4.35 -6.41
N LEU A 170 24.73 -5.57 -6.46
CA LEU A 170 24.45 -6.26 -7.72
C LEU A 170 23.42 -5.50 -8.55
N ALA A 171 22.33 -5.03 -7.94
CA ALA A 171 21.33 -4.22 -8.63
C ALA A 171 21.96 -2.95 -9.22
N TYR A 172 22.82 -2.27 -8.46
CA TYR A 172 23.56 -1.10 -8.91
C TYR A 172 24.46 -1.40 -10.12
N GLU A 173 25.41 -2.33 -9.95
CA GLU A 173 26.42 -2.70 -10.96
C GLU A 173 25.81 -3.21 -12.25
N ASN A 174 24.67 -3.89 -12.15
CA ASN A 174 23.97 -4.48 -13.27
C ASN A 174 22.88 -3.57 -13.85
N GLY A 175 22.54 -2.44 -13.21
CA GLY A 175 21.45 -1.59 -13.67
C GLY A 175 20.06 -2.22 -13.50
N LEU A 176 19.87 -3.06 -12.49
CA LEU A 176 18.61 -3.78 -12.21
C LEU A 176 17.74 -3.05 -11.21
N GLU A 177 16.47 -3.45 -11.16
CA GLU A 177 15.51 -3.06 -10.13
C GLU A 177 15.69 -3.92 -8.88
N VAL A 178 15.45 -3.31 -7.72
CA VAL A 178 15.42 -3.98 -6.42
C VAL A 178 14.14 -3.57 -5.70
N ILE A 179 13.47 -4.52 -5.05
CA ILE A 179 12.31 -4.28 -4.19
C ILE A 179 12.68 -4.62 -2.76
N ASP A 180 12.56 -3.65 -1.87
CA ASP A 180 12.76 -3.84 -0.45
C ASP A 180 11.54 -4.46 0.22
N LEU A 181 11.66 -5.76 0.51
CA LEU A 181 10.70 -6.52 1.30
C LEU A 181 11.07 -6.62 2.78
N TYR A 182 12.27 -6.16 3.18
CA TYR A 182 12.73 -6.26 4.56
C TYR A 182 11.87 -5.39 5.47
N HIS A 183 11.60 -4.16 5.01
CA HIS A 183 10.74 -3.17 5.68
C HIS A 183 9.24 -3.30 5.31
N LEU A 184 8.82 -4.42 4.68
CA LEU A 184 7.41 -4.62 4.33
C LEU A 184 6.55 -4.88 5.58
N PHE A 185 7.05 -5.72 6.50
CA PHE A 185 6.39 -6.04 7.76
C PHE A 185 6.86 -5.09 8.87
N SER A 186 6.11 -4.98 9.97
CA SER A 186 6.52 -4.19 11.14
C SER A 186 7.76 -4.80 11.80
N ASN A 187 8.51 -4.03 12.58
CA ASN A 187 9.55 -4.61 13.44
C ASN A 187 8.95 -5.47 14.59
N GLU A 188 7.65 -5.31 14.84
CA GLU A 188 6.89 -6.15 15.77
C GLU A 188 6.34 -7.38 15.07
N TRP A 189 6.52 -8.55 15.69
CA TRP A 189 5.98 -9.80 15.19
C TRP A 189 4.45 -9.83 15.28
N ARG A 190 3.80 -10.23 14.19
CA ARG A 190 2.35 -10.44 14.11
C ARG A 190 2.08 -11.86 13.65
N GLU A 191 1.59 -12.71 14.55
CA GLU A 191 1.33 -14.13 14.32
C GLU A 191 0.47 -14.38 13.07
N HIS A 192 -0.59 -13.60 12.86
CA HIS A 192 -1.48 -13.78 11.71
C HIS A 192 -0.84 -13.43 10.35
N LEU A 193 0.28 -12.70 10.33
CA LEU A 193 1.04 -12.41 9.10
C LEU A 193 2.24 -13.34 8.92
N MET A 194 2.86 -13.76 10.02
CA MET A 194 4.10 -14.55 10.05
C MET A 194 3.99 -15.66 11.12
N PRO A 195 3.14 -16.68 10.92
CA PRO A 195 2.71 -17.62 11.97
C PRO A 195 3.86 -18.39 12.63
N ASP A 196 4.89 -18.73 11.87
CA ASP A 196 6.07 -19.44 12.37
C ASP A 196 7.29 -18.52 12.53
N LYS A 197 7.07 -17.19 12.55
CA LYS A 197 8.10 -16.16 12.67
C LYS A 197 9.09 -16.06 11.48
N LEU A 198 8.89 -16.81 10.39
CA LEU A 198 9.78 -16.80 9.21
C LEU A 198 9.02 -16.78 7.87
N HIS A 199 7.98 -17.59 7.74
CA HIS A 199 7.16 -17.71 6.55
C HIS A 199 5.89 -16.87 6.67
N PRO A 200 5.52 -16.12 5.61
CA PRO A 200 4.25 -15.42 5.57
C PRO A 200 3.06 -16.39 5.59
N SER A 201 1.98 -16.00 6.26
CA SER A 201 0.65 -16.60 6.04
C SER A 201 0.09 -16.21 4.66
N SER A 202 -1.10 -16.67 4.30
CA SER A 202 -1.79 -16.18 3.08
C SER A 202 -2.05 -14.67 3.11
N LEU A 203 -2.29 -14.09 4.29
CA LEU A 203 -2.42 -12.64 4.45
C LEU A 203 -1.07 -11.93 4.24
N GLY A 204 0.01 -12.45 4.82
CA GLY A 204 1.36 -11.90 4.62
C GLY A 204 1.84 -12.04 3.17
N ALA A 205 1.52 -13.16 2.52
CA ALA A 205 1.80 -13.40 1.10
C ALA A 205 1.02 -12.44 0.19
N SER A 206 -0.22 -12.09 0.55
CA SER A 206 -1.01 -11.08 -0.16
C SER A 206 -0.40 -9.69 -0.03
N MET A 207 0.10 -9.32 1.16
CA MET A 207 0.84 -8.06 1.35
C MET A 207 2.10 -7.99 0.48
N MET A 208 2.84 -9.11 0.36
CA MET A 208 3.99 -9.18 -0.55
C MET A 208 3.56 -8.99 -2.01
N ALA A 209 2.50 -9.68 -2.44
CA ALA A 209 1.97 -9.56 -3.79
C ALA A 209 1.53 -8.12 -4.13
N GLU A 210 0.82 -7.45 -3.21
CA GLU A 210 0.40 -6.06 -3.37
C GLU A 210 1.60 -5.12 -3.52
N ARG A 211 2.65 -5.27 -2.71
CA ARG A 211 3.89 -4.48 -2.82
C ARG A 211 4.56 -4.72 -4.18
N ILE A 212 4.73 -5.96 -4.59
CA ILE A 212 5.39 -6.30 -5.86
C ILE A 212 4.58 -5.76 -7.05
N ALA A 213 3.25 -5.96 -7.06
CA ALA A 213 2.38 -5.46 -8.12
C ALA A 213 2.46 -3.95 -8.26
N SER A 214 2.52 -3.20 -7.14
CA SER A 214 2.65 -1.74 -7.18
C SER A 214 3.90 -1.28 -7.92
N VAL A 215 5.01 -2.01 -7.84
CA VAL A 215 6.27 -1.68 -8.54
C VAL A 215 6.24 -2.19 -10.00
N VAL A 216 5.62 -3.34 -10.25
CA VAL A 216 5.58 -3.91 -11.60
C VAL A 216 4.66 -3.12 -12.54
N GLU A 217 3.50 -2.66 -12.06
CA GLU A 217 2.45 -2.04 -12.89
C GLU A 217 2.49 -0.51 -12.95
N HIS A 218 3.25 0.17 -12.11
CA HIS A 218 3.16 1.63 -12.06
C HIS A 218 3.54 2.27 -13.42
N PRO A 219 2.79 3.28 -13.88
CA PRO A 219 3.09 3.98 -15.13
C PRO A 219 4.47 4.64 -15.09
N THR A 220 5.33 4.28 -16.05
CA THR A 220 6.72 4.75 -16.11
C THR A 220 7.11 5.31 -17.47
N THR A 221 8.25 5.99 -17.51
CA THR A 221 8.90 6.56 -18.68
C THR A 221 10.40 6.28 -18.65
N ASP A 222 11.07 6.39 -19.80
CA ASP A 222 12.52 6.25 -19.93
C ASP A 222 13.28 7.55 -19.58
N PHE A 223 12.64 8.49 -18.88
CA PHE A 223 13.28 9.74 -18.49
C PHE A 223 14.54 9.47 -17.66
N LYS A 224 15.62 10.18 -18.01
CA LYS A 224 16.87 10.25 -17.27
C LYS A 224 17.23 11.70 -17.05
N ILE A 225 17.58 12.05 -15.82
CA ILE A 225 17.93 13.42 -15.49
C ILE A 225 19.29 13.76 -16.10
N SER A 226 19.36 14.89 -16.81
CA SER A 226 20.66 15.37 -17.30
C SER A 226 21.49 15.85 -16.11
N VAL A 227 22.67 15.26 -15.92
CA VAL A 227 23.64 15.64 -14.89
C VAL A 227 24.93 16.18 -15.52
N PRO A 228 25.71 17.03 -14.81
CA PRO A 228 27.01 17.47 -15.29
C PRO A 228 27.95 16.29 -15.59
N ALA A 229 28.79 16.43 -16.63
CA ALA A 229 29.72 15.38 -17.06
C ALA A 229 30.75 14.99 -15.98
N ASN A 230 31.08 15.92 -15.09
CA ASN A 230 31.97 15.69 -13.94
C ASN A 230 31.24 15.16 -12.69
N SER A 231 29.97 14.78 -12.78
CA SER A 231 29.24 14.22 -11.64
C SER A 231 29.78 12.84 -11.26
N GLN A 232 30.00 12.63 -9.96
CA GLN A 232 30.44 11.33 -9.46
C GLN A 232 29.23 10.43 -9.25
N LYS A 233 29.28 9.23 -9.84
CA LYS A 233 28.29 8.17 -9.65
C LYS A 233 28.50 7.46 -8.33
N PHE A 234 27.42 7.07 -7.65
CA PHE A 234 27.47 6.24 -6.45
C PHE A 234 26.27 5.30 -6.36
N ASN A 235 26.41 4.22 -5.60
CA ASN A 235 25.32 3.30 -5.28
C ASN A 235 24.49 3.87 -4.11
N PHE A 236 23.20 4.08 -4.31
CA PHE A 236 22.25 4.38 -3.25
C PHE A 236 21.24 3.23 -3.17
N HIS A 237 21.51 2.24 -2.32
CA HIS A 237 20.60 1.10 -2.10
C HIS A 237 20.12 0.41 -3.39
N GLY A 238 21.03 0.21 -4.34
CA GLY A 238 20.75 -0.40 -5.65
C GLY A 238 20.34 0.57 -6.74
N PHE A 239 20.19 1.85 -6.43
CA PHE A 239 19.86 2.92 -7.38
C PHE A 239 21.08 3.77 -7.75
N GLN A 240 21.01 4.39 -8.93
CA GLN A 240 22.08 5.24 -9.44
C GLN A 240 21.99 6.63 -8.81
N GLY A 241 22.97 6.97 -7.97
CA GLY A 241 23.17 8.30 -7.42
C GLY A 241 24.19 9.12 -8.22
N HIS A 242 24.03 10.44 -8.22
CA HIS A 242 24.91 11.42 -8.83
C HIS A 242 25.23 12.54 -7.85
N LYS A 243 26.53 12.79 -7.63
CA LYS A 243 27.02 13.94 -6.87
C LYS A 243 27.33 15.09 -7.81
N MET A 244 26.61 16.20 -7.63
CA MET A 244 26.71 17.43 -8.43
C MET A 244 27.20 18.58 -7.56
N GLY A 245 28.50 18.59 -7.24
CA GLY A 245 29.07 19.50 -6.25
C GLY A 245 28.61 19.15 -4.84
N GLY A 246 27.94 20.10 -4.16
CA GLY A 246 27.35 19.89 -2.83
C GLY A 246 25.94 19.26 -2.85
N ASN A 247 25.38 18.98 -4.02
CA ASN A 247 24.05 18.40 -4.15
C ASN A 247 24.12 16.94 -4.62
N LEU A 248 23.10 16.16 -4.28
CA LEU A 248 22.94 14.77 -4.72
C LEU A 248 21.60 14.61 -5.42
N VAL A 249 21.54 13.74 -6.42
CA VAL A 249 20.30 13.24 -7.01
C VAL A 249 20.42 11.75 -7.24
N VAL A 250 19.41 10.99 -6.86
CA VAL A 250 19.30 9.55 -7.11
C VAL A 250 18.13 9.35 -8.07
N GLU A 251 18.41 8.60 -9.14
CA GLU A 251 17.44 8.30 -10.17
C GLU A 251 16.74 6.96 -9.90
N PRO A 252 15.41 6.89 -10.08
CA PRO A 252 14.73 5.62 -10.15
C PRO A 252 15.18 4.84 -11.39
N ARG A 253 15.03 3.51 -11.36
CA ARG A 253 15.33 2.69 -12.54
C ARG A 253 14.42 3.04 -13.71
N LYS A 254 13.14 3.18 -13.44
CA LYS A 254 12.11 3.69 -14.36
C LYS A 254 11.42 4.88 -13.71
N ALA A 255 11.42 6.03 -14.37
CA ALA A 255 10.84 7.24 -13.80
C ALA A 255 9.32 7.19 -13.91
N ALA A 256 8.60 7.54 -12.85
CA ALA A 256 7.15 7.69 -12.90
C ALA A 256 6.77 8.83 -13.85
N VAL A 257 5.60 8.71 -14.48
CA VAL A 257 5.08 9.74 -15.40
C VAL A 257 5.08 11.12 -14.73
N GLY A 258 5.65 12.13 -15.39
CA GLY A 258 5.72 13.49 -14.84
C GLY A 258 6.95 13.77 -13.95
N ASN A 259 7.86 12.79 -13.82
CA ASN A 259 9.15 12.93 -13.13
C ASN A 259 9.01 13.49 -11.70
N PRO A 260 8.19 12.86 -10.84
CA PRO A 260 8.02 13.30 -9.47
C PRO A 260 9.33 13.15 -8.69
N TRP A 261 9.48 13.98 -7.66
CA TRP A 261 10.71 14.03 -6.90
C TRP A 261 10.51 14.59 -5.50
N LEU A 262 11.45 14.24 -4.63
CA LEU A 262 11.51 14.64 -3.24
C LEU A 262 12.85 15.35 -2.96
N ILE A 263 12.81 16.41 -2.15
CA ILE A 263 14.01 17.02 -1.56
C ILE A 263 14.10 16.62 -0.09
N ARG A 264 15.18 15.91 0.25
CA ARG A 264 15.58 15.60 1.63
C ARG A 264 16.44 16.73 2.18
N ALA A 265 16.02 17.32 3.30
CA ALA A 265 16.76 18.44 3.90
C ALA A 265 17.96 18.02 4.74
N ARG A 266 17.82 16.94 5.51
CA ARG A 266 18.86 16.49 6.44
C ARG A 266 18.90 14.98 6.60
N PHE A 267 20.07 14.60 7.11
CA PHE A 267 20.61 13.27 7.33
C PHE A 267 20.47 12.39 6.08
N TRP A 268 21.29 12.71 5.06
CA TRP A 268 21.44 11.87 3.88
C TRP A 268 21.70 10.41 4.29
N ASN A 269 20.97 9.48 3.69
CA ASN A 269 21.08 8.03 3.95
C ASN A 269 20.76 7.56 5.38
N HIS A 270 20.18 8.40 6.23
CA HIS A 270 19.73 7.99 7.56
C HIS A 270 18.25 7.62 7.52
N GLN A 271 17.90 6.38 7.90
CA GLN A 271 16.53 5.85 7.83
C GLN A 271 15.90 6.04 6.43
N PRO A 272 16.53 5.51 5.35
CA PRO A 272 16.17 5.80 3.97
C PRO A 272 15.00 4.97 3.44
N GLN A 273 14.33 4.15 4.24
CA GLN A 273 13.28 3.23 3.76
C GLN A 273 12.15 3.94 2.99
N THR A 274 11.80 5.18 3.35
CA THR A 274 10.86 6.02 2.58
C THR A 274 11.44 6.43 1.22
N ASP A 275 12.71 6.86 1.17
CA ASP A 275 13.41 7.23 -0.06
C ASP A 275 13.48 6.04 -1.03
N ILE A 276 13.87 4.87 -0.51
CA ILE A 276 13.98 3.63 -1.27
C ILE A 276 12.62 3.23 -1.83
N ALA A 277 11.57 3.22 -0.99
CA ALA A 277 10.23 2.90 -1.45
C ALA A 277 9.70 3.88 -2.50
N LEU A 278 10.07 5.17 -2.44
CA LEU A 278 9.71 6.14 -3.48
C LEU A 278 10.52 5.96 -4.77
N LEU A 279 11.80 5.61 -4.70
CA LEU A 279 12.62 5.25 -5.86
C LEU A 279 12.04 4.05 -6.61
N GLU A 280 11.56 3.04 -5.88
CA GLU A 280 10.85 1.89 -6.44
C GLU A 280 9.54 2.27 -7.16
N GLN A 281 8.89 3.36 -6.71
CA GLN A 281 7.68 3.92 -7.33
C GLN A 281 8.00 4.97 -8.41
N GLY A 282 9.26 5.11 -8.80
CA GLY A 282 9.67 5.98 -9.90
C GLY A 282 9.93 7.45 -9.54
N PHE A 283 10.11 7.77 -8.25
CA PHE A 283 10.46 9.13 -7.81
C PHE A 283 11.97 9.35 -7.86
N HIS A 284 12.39 10.60 -8.09
CA HIS A 284 13.78 11.01 -7.90
C HIS A 284 13.98 11.50 -6.46
N ILE A 285 15.09 11.12 -5.83
CA ILE A 285 15.43 11.58 -4.48
C ILE A 285 16.60 12.55 -4.58
N ALA A 286 16.39 13.77 -4.11
CA ALA A 286 17.35 14.85 -4.21
C ALA A 286 17.77 15.34 -2.82
N TYR A 287 19.03 15.71 -2.69
CA TYR A 287 19.57 16.36 -1.49
C TYR A 287 20.32 17.62 -1.90
N CYS A 288 20.00 18.72 -1.23
CA CYS A 288 20.73 19.96 -1.35
C CYS A 288 21.38 20.26 -0.01
N ASP A 289 22.70 20.47 0.00
CA ASP A 289 23.39 20.73 1.25
C ASP A 289 23.03 22.09 1.84
N VAL A 290 22.16 22.04 2.84
CA VAL A 290 21.73 23.16 3.70
C VAL A 290 22.01 22.84 5.17
N ALA A 291 22.97 21.95 5.41
CA ALA A 291 23.44 21.64 6.76
C ALA A 291 23.85 22.93 7.49
N ASP A 292 23.52 22.98 8.79
CA ASP A 292 23.81 24.10 9.68
C ASP A 292 23.26 25.46 9.22
N LEU A 293 22.27 25.48 8.31
CA LEU A 293 21.63 26.72 7.87
C LEU A 293 20.29 27.01 8.56
N TYR A 294 19.77 26.09 9.37
CA TYR A 294 18.64 26.24 10.30
C TYR A 294 17.39 26.95 9.71
N GLY A 295 17.09 26.71 8.44
CA GLY A 295 15.95 27.34 7.75
C GLY A 295 16.08 28.86 7.53
N SER A 296 17.29 29.41 7.65
CA SER A 296 17.58 30.83 7.45
C SER A 296 17.23 31.35 6.04
N PRO A 297 17.19 32.69 5.84
CA PRO A 297 17.08 33.26 4.50
C PRO A 297 18.15 32.73 3.52
N MET A 298 19.36 32.41 4.02
CA MET A 298 20.40 31.79 3.21
C MET A 298 20.04 30.35 2.78
N ALA A 299 19.48 29.55 3.68
CA ALA A 299 18.99 28.20 3.37
C ALA A 299 17.91 28.23 2.28
N THR A 300 16.91 29.08 2.46
CA THR A 300 15.78 29.16 1.52
C THR A 300 16.21 29.69 0.14
N LYS A 301 17.13 30.65 0.07
CA LYS A 301 17.73 31.10 -1.20
C LYS A 301 18.51 29.99 -1.90
N ARG A 302 19.21 29.13 -1.15
CA ARG A 302 19.91 27.98 -1.71
C ARG A 302 18.93 26.96 -2.29
N TYR A 303 17.83 26.66 -1.57
CA TYR A 303 16.75 25.82 -2.09
C TYR A 303 16.07 26.39 -3.32
N ASP A 304 15.84 27.71 -3.39
CA ASP A 304 15.29 28.35 -4.60
C ASP A 304 16.17 28.10 -5.83
N ALA A 305 17.49 28.22 -5.68
CA ALA A 305 18.45 27.94 -6.75
C ALA A 305 18.46 26.45 -7.14
N PHE A 306 18.47 25.56 -6.14
CA PHE A 306 18.45 24.12 -6.37
C PHE A 306 17.17 23.66 -7.05
N TYR A 307 16.01 24.10 -6.56
CA TYR A 307 14.71 23.81 -7.16
C TYR A 307 14.63 24.27 -8.62
N LYS A 308 15.13 25.47 -8.91
CA LYS A 308 15.17 26.00 -10.29
C LYS A 308 16.06 25.13 -11.19
N ASP A 309 17.19 24.66 -10.70
CA ASP A 309 18.07 23.77 -11.47
C ASP A 309 17.41 22.40 -11.73
N MET A 310 16.84 21.78 -10.70
CA MET A 310 16.17 20.48 -10.81
C MET A 310 14.96 20.50 -11.76
N THR A 311 14.12 21.53 -11.66
CA THR A 311 12.98 21.69 -12.58
C THR A 311 13.41 22.02 -14.01
N LYS A 312 14.49 22.80 -14.19
CA LYS A 312 15.09 23.02 -15.53
C LYS A 312 15.59 21.72 -16.16
N ARG A 313 16.02 20.76 -15.34
CA ARG A 313 16.46 19.41 -15.78
C ARG A 313 15.31 18.44 -16.06
N GLY A 314 14.05 18.88 -15.92
CA GLY A 314 12.86 18.11 -16.30
C GLY A 314 12.11 17.46 -15.14
N LEU A 315 12.51 17.69 -13.88
CA LEU A 315 11.74 17.25 -12.72
C LEU A 315 10.46 18.09 -12.53
N SER A 316 9.44 17.49 -11.92
CA SER A 316 8.12 18.11 -11.72
C SER A 316 8.17 19.50 -11.07
N LYS A 317 7.26 20.41 -11.46
CA LYS A 317 7.10 21.73 -10.82
C LYS A 317 6.49 21.67 -9.41
N LYS A 318 6.02 20.50 -8.98
CA LYS A 318 5.51 20.26 -7.64
C LYS A 318 6.43 19.25 -6.96
N VAL A 319 7.11 19.69 -5.90
CA VAL A 319 8.12 18.90 -5.18
C VAL A 319 7.60 18.43 -3.83
N VAL A 320 7.99 17.23 -3.43
CA VAL A 320 7.77 16.72 -2.08
C VAL A 320 8.93 17.17 -1.20
N LEU A 321 8.65 17.61 0.02
CA LEU A 321 9.70 18.01 0.96
C LEU A 321 9.76 17.02 2.12
N GLU A 322 10.98 16.62 2.47
CA GLU A 322 11.25 15.78 3.63
C GLU A 322 12.16 16.49 4.63
N GLY A 323 11.67 16.67 5.85
CA GLY A 323 12.40 17.32 6.93
C GLY A 323 12.41 16.49 8.21
N MET A 324 13.58 15.98 8.59
CA MET A 324 13.78 15.30 9.88
C MET A 324 14.48 16.23 10.88
N SER A 325 14.03 16.26 12.14
CA SER A 325 14.65 17.06 13.21
C SER A 325 14.82 18.52 12.77
N ARG A 326 16.03 19.09 12.88
CA ARG A 326 16.40 20.44 12.40
C ARG A 326 16.12 20.69 10.89
N GLY A 327 15.91 19.63 10.11
CA GLY A 327 15.43 19.70 8.73
C GLY A 327 14.04 20.33 8.61
N GLY A 328 13.20 20.25 9.65
CA GLY A 328 11.89 20.90 9.74
C GLY A 328 11.96 22.40 9.46
N LEU A 329 12.88 23.12 10.13
CA LEU A 329 13.10 24.55 9.93
C LEU A 329 13.33 24.90 8.45
N ILE A 330 14.06 24.06 7.73
CA ILE A 330 14.39 24.27 6.32
C ILE A 330 13.16 24.09 5.44
N VAL A 331 12.53 22.90 5.52
CA VAL A 331 11.45 22.54 4.60
C VAL A 331 10.24 23.43 4.78
N PHE A 332 9.86 23.74 6.02
CA PHE A 332 8.69 24.56 6.30
C PHE A 332 8.93 26.04 5.98
N ASN A 333 10.12 26.60 6.26
CA ASN A 333 10.41 27.98 5.86
C ASN A 333 10.49 28.15 4.35
N TRP A 334 10.99 27.16 3.61
CA TRP A 334 10.98 27.20 2.15
C TRP A 334 9.55 27.04 1.60
N ALA A 335 8.77 26.11 2.14
CA ALA A 335 7.36 25.89 1.76
C ALA A 335 6.50 27.14 2.00
N ALA A 336 6.65 27.81 3.15
CA ALA A 336 5.91 29.03 3.47
C ALA A 336 6.20 30.19 2.49
N ARG A 337 7.34 30.17 1.80
CA ARG A 337 7.70 31.14 0.75
C ARG A 337 7.26 30.69 -0.65
N ASN A 338 6.97 29.41 -0.83
CA ASN A 338 6.77 28.77 -2.12
C ASN A 338 5.59 27.76 -2.11
N PRO A 339 4.41 28.07 -1.54
CA PRO A 339 3.37 27.07 -1.31
C PRO A 339 2.90 26.41 -2.62
N ASP A 340 2.85 27.18 -3.71
CA ASP A 340 2.44 26.68 -5.03
C ASP A 340 3.45 25.74 -5.68
N LYS A 341 4.66 25.59 -5.14
CA LYS A 341 5.69 24.64 -5.64
C LYS A 341 5.70 23.33 -4.86
N VAL A 342 4.94 23.22 -3.76
CA VAL A 342 4.96 22.04 -2.90
C VAL A 342 3.80 21.11 -3.25
N ALA A 343 4.12 19.82 -3.42
CA ALA A 343 3.13 18.75 -3.58
C ALA A 343 2.63 18.25 -2.21
N ALA A 344 3.57 17.96 -1.31
CA ALA A 344 3.32 17.52 0.05
C ALA A 344 4.57 17.73 0.91
N ILE A 345 4.40 17.71 2.23
CA ILE A 345 5.49 17.69 3.21
C ILE A 345 5.34 16.45 4.07
N TYR A 346 6.41 15.65 4.14
CA TYR A 346 6.60 14.64 5.17
C TYR A 346 7.68 15.15 6.13
N ALA A 347 7.42 15.15 7.43
CA ALA A 347 8.40 15.59 8.40
C ALA A 347 8.41 14.68 9.64
N ASP A 348 9.59 14.39 10.17
CA ASP A 348 9.78 13.47 11.30
C ASP A 348 10.50 14.17 12.45
N ALA A 349 9.90 14.13 13.64
CA ALA A 349 10.27 14.90 14.83
C ALA A 349 10.75 16.33 14.46
N PRO A 350 9.99 17.09 13.65
CA PRO A 350 10.53 18.29 13.04
C PRO A 350 10.65 19.43 14.04
N VAL A 351 11.79 20.11 14.01
CA VAL A 351 11.94 21.40 14.67
C VAL A 351 11.14 22.42 13.88
N LEU A 352 10.12 23.00 14.53
CA LEU A 352 9.19 23.97 13.96
C LEU A 352 9.33 25.35 14.61
N ASP A 353 10.01 25.45 15.75
CA ASP A 353 10.46 26.71 16.32
C ASP A 353 11.90 26.59 16.79
N PHE A 354 12.79 27.47 16.29
CA PHE A 354 14.16 27.43 16.78
C PHE A 354 14.30 27.86 18.26
N LYS A 355 13.28 28.51 18.82
CA LYS A 355 13.22 28.92 20.24
C LYS A 355 13.04 27.70 21.16
N SER A 356 12.30 26.70 20.68
CA SER A 356 12.27 25.36 21.26
C SER A 356 13.65 24.73 21.13
N TRP A 357 14.05 24.36 19.91
CA TRP A 357 15.39 23.81 19.63
C TRP A 357 16.06 24.55 18.46
N PRO A 358 17.31 25.05 18.55
CA PRO A 358 18.32 24.71 19.54
C PRO A 358 18.39 25.64 20.74
N LEU A 359 17.59 26.72 20.81
CA LEU A 359 17.78 27.70 21.90
C LEU A 359 17.43 27.16 23.29
N GLY A 360 16.55 26.16 23.40
CA GLY A 360 16.16 25.55 24.69
C GLY A 360 15.52 26.56 25.63
N LEU A 361 14.60 27.40 25.13
CA LEU A 361 14.00 28.47 25.94
C LEU A 361 12.84 28.00 26.84
N ASP A 362 12.30 26.82 26.57
CA ASP A 362 11.21 26.20 27.34
C ASP A 362 11.65 24.82 27.86
N GLU A 363 10.99 23.71 27.52
CA GLU A 363 11.27 22.35 28.03
C GLU A 363 12.31 21.59 27.19
N SER A 364 12.57 22.00 25.95
CA SER A 364 13.58 21.36 25.09
C SER A 364 14.98 21.38 25.72
N ASP A 365 15.71 20.26 25.61
CA ASP A 365 17.12 20.14 26.02
C ASP A 365 18.06 21.17 25.35
N GLY A 366 17.63 21.77 24.23
CA GLY A 366 18.41 22.74 23.47
C GLY A 366 19.74 22.20 22.93
N SER A 367 20.61 23.10 22.46
CA SER A 367 21.99 22.81 22.05
C SER A 367 22.80 24.10 21.97
N THR A 368 23.74 24.30 22.89
CA THR A 368 24.60 25.50 22.92
C THR A 368 25.40 25.67 21.63
N GLY A 369 26.02 24.59 21.14
CA GLY A 369 26.82 24.63 19.91
C GLY A 369 26.00 24.93 18.66
N ASP A 370 24.78 24.37 18.55
CA ASP A 370 23.90 24.68 17.42
C ASP A 370 23.28 26.08 17.55
N THR A 371 23.06 26.57 18.78
CA THR A 371 22.64 27.95 19.05
C THR A 371 23.66 28.95 18.52
N GLU A 372 24.94 28.79 18.84
CA GLU A 372 26.01 29.67 18.33
C GLU A 372 26.04 29.71 16.80
N LYS A 373 25.94 28.53 16.16
CA LYS A 373 25.87 28.43 14.70
C LYS A 373 24.64 29.13 14.13
N LEU A 374 23.48 28.94 14.77
CA LEU A 374 22.23 29.56 14.36
C LEU A 374 22.32 31.09 14.43
N LEU A 375 22.78 31.65 15.55
CA LEU A 375 22.95 33.10 15.72
C LEU A 375 23.85 33.67 14.62
N LYS A 376 24.98 33.00 14.36
CA LYS A 376 25.93 33.40 13.31
C LYS A 376 25.30 33.39 11.91
N VAL A 377 24.58 32.33 11.54
CA VAL A 377 24.00 32.19 10.20
C VAL A 377 22.83 33.15 9.97
N TYR A 378 22.02 33.42 11.00
CA TYR A 378 20.96 34.42 10.92
C TYR A 378 21.48 35.85 11.05
N GLY A 379 22.72 36.05 11.52
CA GLY A 379 23.27 37.37 11.81
C GLY A 379 22.66 38.02 13.06
N PHE A 380 22.16 37.21 13.99
CA PHE A 380 21.64 37.71 15.26
C PHE A 380 22.80 38.14 16.17
N LYS A 381 22.65 39.31 16.81
CA LYS A 381 23.63 39.81 17.76
C LYS A 381 23.74 38.93 19.01
N ASP A 382 22.59 38.44 19.48
CA ASP A 382 22.42 37.69 20.72
C ASP A 382 21.11 36.88 20.67
N ILE A 383 20.88 36.07 21.71
CA ILE A 383 19.65 35.28 21.87
C ILE A 383 18.41 36.18 21.94
N ASP A 384 18.50 37.39 22.50
CA ASP A 384 17.34 38.28 22.62
C ASP A 384 16.91 38.85 21.25
N ALA A 385 17.84 39.05 20.33
CA ALA A 385 17.54 39.32 18.93
C ALA A 385 16.85 38.10 18.27
N ALA A 386 17.32 36.88 18.53
CA ALA A 386 16.70 35.66 18.00
C ALA A 386 15.28 35.42 18.54
N LYS A 387 15.02 35.67 19.82
CA LYS A 387 13.69 35.59 20.46
C LYS A 387 12.64 36.47 19.77
N LYS A 388 13.07 37.62 19.25
CA LYS A 388 12.21 38.59 18.55
C LYS A 388 11.89 38.16 17.10
N TRP A 389 12.50 37.10 16.58
CA TRP A 389 12.20 36.59 15.25
C TRP A 389 10.79 35.99 15.20
N LYS A 390 10.03 36.37 14.16
CA LYS A 390 8.62 35.98 13.92
C LYS A 390 8.42 35.31 12.56
N LYS A 391 9.43 34.58 12.10
CA LYS A 391 9.37 33.82 10.83
C LYS A 391 9.86 32.39 11.02
N ASN A 392 9.66 31.80 12.19
CA ASN A 392 9.76 30.36 12.36
C ASN A 392 8.60 29.66 11.65
N PRO A 393 8.71 28.35 11.38
CA PRO A 393 7.60 27.58 10.84
C PRO A 393 6.27 27.79 11.60
N ILE A 394 6.29 27.78 12.94
CA ILE A 394 5.09 28.03 13.77
C ILE A 394 4.49 29.43 13.56
N ASP A 395 5.31 30.44 13.24
CA ASP A 395 4.81 31.81 12.99
C ASP A 395 4.13 31.92 11.60
N GLN A 396 4.22 30.88 10.77
CA GLN A 396 3.83 30.92 9.36
C GLN A 396 2.76 29.87 8.98
N CYS A 397 2.12 29.21 9.94
CA CYS A 397 1.09 28.19 9.71
C CYS A 397 0.02 28.60 8.70
N ALA A 398 -0.41 29.88 8.70
CA ALA A 398 -1.40 30.39 7.75
C ALA A 398 -1.02 30.20 6.27
N LYS A 399 0.28 30.27 5.93
CA LYS A 399 0.78 30.08 4.56
C LYS A 399 0.87 28.61 4.15
N LEU A 400 0.75 27.70 5.11
CA LEU A 400 0.91 26.26 4.93
C LEU A 400 -0.42 25.51 4.83
N LYS A 401 -1.56 26.18 5.11
CA LYS A 401 -2.91 25.57 5.20
C LYS A 401 -3.37 24.78 3.96
N ASN A 402 -2.84 25.10 2.79
CA ASN A 402 -3.22 24.44 1.54
C ASN A 402 -2.20 23.38 1.08
N ILE A 403 -1.19 23.08 1.90
CA ILE A 403 -0.18 22.06 1.63
C ILE A 403 -0.55 20.81 2.41
N PRO A 404 -0.65 19.64 1.76
CA PRO A 404 -0.75 18.37 2.48
C PRO A 404 0.48 18.15 3.36
N ILE A 405 0.28 17.95 4.66
CA ILE A 405 1.35 17.72 5.63
C ILE A 405 1.10 16.41 6.40
N MET A 406 2.14 15.59 6.49
CA MET A 406 2.21 14.45 7.40
C MET A 406 3.41 14.61 8.34
N LEU A 407 3.15 14.51 9.64
CA LEU A 407 4.14 14.53 10.70
C LEU A 407 4.25 13.13 11.33
N VAL A 408 5.46 12.71 11.67
CA VAL A 408 5.73 11.55 12.53
C VAL A 408 6.46 12.06 13.76
N VAL A 409 5.99 11.74 14.96
CA VAL A 409 6.53 12.27 16.22
C VAL A 409 6.70 11.18 17.27
N GLY A 410 7.70 11.32 18.12
CA GLY A 410 7.82 10.55 19.36
C GLY A 410 7.16 11.29 20.50
N ASP A 411 6.24 10.64 21.22
CA ASP A 411 5.49 11.29 22.30
C ASP A 411 6.34 11.63 23.53
N ALA A 412 7.50 10.99 23.67
CA ALA A 412 8.46 11.21 24.74
C ALA A 412 9.69 12.01 24.26
N ASP A 413 9.60 12.73 23.14
CA ASP A 413 10.70 13.53 22.61
C ASP A 413 10.98 14.74 23.49
N VAL A 414 12.16 14.77 24.11
CA VAL A 414 12.66 15.90 24.94
C VAL A 414 13.60 16.83 24.16
N VAL A 415 14.07 16.42 22.99
CA VAL A 415 14.92 17.24 22.13
C VAL A 415 14.06 18.19 21.31
N VAL A 416 12.97 17.67 20.73
CA VAL A 416 11.97 18.43 19.98
C VAL A 416 10.59 18.16 20.58
N PRO A 417 10.26 18.76 21.74
CA PRO A 417 9.00 18.50 22.42
C PRO A 417 7.79 18.72 21.52
N VAL A 418 6.88 17.75 21.53
CA VAL A 418 5.65 17.77 20.70
C VAL A 418 4.80 19.00 21.04
N ALA A 419 4.69 19.35 22.32
CA ALA A 419 3.92 20.49 22.82
C ALA A 419 4.42 21.84 22.27
N GLU A 420 5.73 21.97 22.07
CA GLU A 420 6.39 23.19 21.57
C GLU A 420 6.43 23.27 20.03
N ASN A 421 6.22 22.14 19.34
CA ASN A 421 6.39 22.02 17.89
C ASN A 421 5.12 21.48 17.22
N SER A 422 5.01 20.16 17.07
CA SER A 422 4.01 19.52 16.20
C SER A 422 2.57 19.69 16.70
N ALA A 423 2.33 19.76 18.01
CA ALA A 423 1.00 20.00 18.58
C ALA A 423 0.46 21.39 18.20
N ILE A 424 1.34 22.39 18.04
CA ILE A 424 0.96 23.71 17.54
C ILE A 424 0.50 23.59 16.09
N PHE A 425 1.24 22.87 15.25
CA PHE A 425 0.85 22.65 13.85
C PHE A 425 -0.50 21.91 13.75
N GLU A 426 -0.73 20.89 14.56
CA GLU A 426 -1.99 20.15 14.59
C GLU A 426 -3.19 21.04 14.95
N ARG A 427 -2.99 21.96 15.90
CA ARG A 427 -4.01 22.95 16.29
C ARG A 427 -4.24 24.02 15.22
N GLU A 428 -3.18 24.56 14.63
CA GLU A 428 -3.26 25.76 13.76
C GLU A 428 -3.52 25.44 12.27
N ILE A 429 -3.21 24.22 11.83
CA ILE A 429 -3.33 23.78 10.44
C ILE A 429 -4.35 22.62 10.36
N PRO A 430 -5.61 22.90 10.01
CA PRO A 430 -6.63 21.86 9.96
C PRO A 430 -6.32 20.84 8.86
N GLY A 431 -6.45 19.55 9.19
CA GLY A 431 -6.36 18.45 8.22
C GLY A 431 -4.95 17.90 7.97
N ILE A 432 -3.94 18.32 8.73
CA ILE A 432 -2.65 17.60 8.74
C ILE A 432 -2.82 16.20 9.33
N LYS A 433 -1.94 15.28 8.95
CA LYS A 433 -1.87 13.94 9.55
C LYS A 433 -0.70 13.87 10.52
N VAL A 434 -0.92 13.36 11.72
CA VAL A 434 0.15 13.15 12.71
C VAL A 434 0.15 11.68 13.12
N ILE A 435 1.31 11.04 13.03
CA ILE A 435 1.54 9.68 13.53
C ILE A 435 2.35 9.83 14.81
N HIS A 436 1.69 9.54 15.94
CA HIS A 436 2.30 9.49 17.26
C HIS A 436 2.93 8.12 17.49
N LYS A 437 4.18 8.11 17.97
CA LYS A 437 4.90 6.91 18.42
C LYS A 437 4.96 6.96 19.96
N PRO A 438 4.04 6.26 20.66
CA PRO A 438 4.00 6.27 22.11
C PRO A 438 5.32 5.79 22.72
N ALA A 439 5.76 6.44 23.80
CA ALA A 439 7.00 6.16 24.52
C ALA A 439 8.31 6.28 23.71
N VAL A 440 8.25 6.71 22.44
CA VAL A 440 9.44 6.97 21.63
C VAL A 440 9.91 8.41 21.88
N GLY A 441 11.21 8.58 22.12
CA GLY A 441 11.86 9.89 22.24
C GLY A 441 12.17 10.51 20.86
N HIS A 442 13.27 11.24 20.76
CA HIS A 442 13.70 11.84 19.48
C HIS A 442 14.03 10.81 18.39
N HIS A 443 14.47 9.63 18.81
CA HIS A 443 14.87 8.53 17.93
C HIS A 443 14.14 7.23 18.33
N PRO A 444 13.94 6.31 17.38
CA PRO A 444 14.36 6.38 15.97
C PRO A 444 13.49 7.32 15.12
N HIS A 445 14.09 7.91 14.08
CA HIS A 445 13.34 8.62 13.03
C HIS A 445 12.67 7.65 12.06
N SER A 446 11.68 8.15 11.35
CA SER A 446 10.85 7.46 10.36
C SER A 446 9.98 6.35 10.98
N LEU A 447 9.27 5.64 10.11
CA LEU A 447 8.60 4.37 10.42
C LEU A 447 9.45 3.22 9.88
N PHE A 448 9.55 2.12 10.62
CA PHE A 448 10.22 0.91 10.12
C PHE A 448 9.60 0.44 8.81
N ALA A 449 8.27 0.31 8.78
CA ALA A 449 7.51 0.07 7.55
C ALA A 449 6.96 1.41 7.01
N PRO A 450 7.46 1.93 5.88
CA PRO A 450 7.18 3.30 5.44
C PRO A 450 5.84 3.46 4.71
N LYS A 451 4.99 2.42 4.65
CA LYS A 451 3.76 2.39 3.83
C LYS A 451 2.90 3.63 4.00
N GLN A 452 2.61 4.05 5.23
CA GLN A 452 1.74 5.21 5.48
C GLN A 452 2.31 6.52 4.92
N ILE A 453 3.63 6.70 5.01
CA ILE A 453 4.33 7.88 4.48
C ILE A 453 4.32 7.85 2.95
N VAL A 454 4.64 6.70 2.36
CA VAL A 454 4.69 6.50 0.91
C VAL A 454 3.30 6.71 0.30
N GLU A 455 2.25 6.09 0.84
CA GLU A 455 0.88 6.25 0.34
C GLU A 455 0.39 7.70 0.46
N PHE A 456 0.77 8.41 1.54
CA PHE A 456 0.49 9.83 1.67
C PHE A 456 1.16 10.64 0.55
N ILE A 457 2.42 10.37 0.24
CA ILE A 457 3.15 11.07 -0.83
C ILE A 457 2.54 10.73 -2.20
N LEU A 458 2.31 9.45 -2.49
CA LEU A 458 1.70 9.00 -3.75
C LEU A 458 0.31 9.61 -3.94
N THR A 459 -0.49 9.73 -2.88
CA THR A 459 -1.84 10.31 -2.95
C THR A 459 -1.78 11.78 -3.36
N ASN A 460 -0.89 12.56 -2.73
CA ASN A 460 -0.80 14.00 -2.95
C ASN A 460 0.00 14.40 -4.19
N THR A 461 0.59 13.42 -4.88
CA THR A 461 1.29 13.60 -6.16
C THR A 461 0.53 13.00 -7.33
N GLY A 462 -0.60 12.33 -7.10
CA GLY A 462 -1.43 11.72 -8.14
C GLY A 462 -0.94 10.35 -8.62
N HIS A 463 -0.07 9.69 -7.85
CA HIS A 463 0.52 8.40 -8.17
C HIS A 463 -0.06 7.23 -7.35
N TYR A 464 -0.95 7.50 -6.39
CA TYR A 464 -1.57 6.44 -5.60
C TYR A 464 -2.62 5.67 -6.42
N VAL A 465 -2.46 4.35 -6.48
CA VAL A 465 -3.43 3.43 -7.08
C VAL A 465 -4.33 2.90 -5.96
N ASN A 466 -5.63 3.15 -6.07
CA ASN A 466 -6.60 2.69 -5.07
C ASN A 466 -6.78 1.16 -5.14
N PRO A 467 -6.36 0.37 -4.13
CA PRO A 467 -6.55 -1.08 -4.15
C PRO A 467 -8.02 -1.49 -4.01
N CYS A 468 -8.87 -0.63 -3.43
CA CYS A 468 -10.28 -0.93 -3.21
C CYS A 468 -11.08 -1.17 -4.51
N THR A 469 -10.58 -0.67 -5.65
CA THR A 469 -11.24 -0.77 -6.97
C THR A 469 -10.68 -1.90 -7.84
N LYS A 470 -9.66 -2.64 -7.36
CA LYS A 470 -9.10 -3.77 -8.09
C LYS A 470 -9.85 -5.05 -7.75
N ALA A 471 -10.06 -5.93 -8.72
CA ALA A 471 -10.69 -7.22 -8.50
C ALA A 471 -9.62 -8.23 -8.06
N ILE A 472 -9.51 -8.49 -6.75
CA ILE A 472 -8.50 -9.39 -6.17
C ILE A 472 -9.21 -10.36 -5.21
N PRO A 473 -8.98 -11.68 -5.29
CA PRO A 473 -9.62 -12.62 -4.36
C PRO A 473 -9.18 -12.37 -2.92
N GLY A 474 -9.98 -12.84 -1.96
CA GLY A 474 -9.56 -12.85 -0.57
C GLY A 474 -8.55 -13.97 -0.31
N SER A 475 -7.82 -13.85 0.79
CA SER A 475 -6.82 -14.80 1.23
C SER A 475 -6.97 -15.16 2.71
N GLU A 476 -8.14 -14.87 3.27
CA GLU A 476 -8.46 -15.17 4.66
C GLU A 476 -8.50 -16.69 4.88
N TYR A 477 -7.94 -17.11 6.02
CA TYR A 477 -7.72 -18.52 6.36
C TYR A 477 -7.96 -18.80 7.84
N ARG A 478 -8.19 -17.75 8.65
CA ARG A 478 -8.29 -17.86 10.10
C ARG A 478 -9.67 -18.40 10.50
N SER A 479 -9.68 -19.30 11.47
CA SER A 479 -10.91 -19.89 12.04
C SER A 479 -11.89 -18.86 12.62
N GLY A 480 -11.39 -17.70 13.07
CA GLY A 480 -12.19 -16.57 13.54
C GLY A 480 -13.13 -15.94 12.49
N ALA A 481 -13.02 -16.35 11.21
CA ALA A 481 -13.93 -15.93 10.15
C ALA A 481 -15.32 -16.59 10.22
N GLY A 482 -15.56 -17.45 11.22
CA GLY A 482 -16.83 -18.15 11.39
C GLY A 482 -17.02 -19.24 10.34
N TRP A 483 -15.97 -20.02 10.08
CA TRP A 483 -16.00 -21.14 9.14
C TRP A 483 -15.70 -22.45 9.85
N ASN A 484 -16.12 -23.56 9.23
CA ASN A 484 -15.81 -24.90 9.72
C ASN A 484 -14.32 -25.21 9.58
N ASN A 485 -13.80 -26.06 10.46
CA ASN A 485 -12.37 -26.38 10.51
C ASN A 485 -11.85 -26.83 9.13
N GLY A 486 -10.77 -26.18 8.67
CA GLY A 486 -10.14 -26.46 7.38
C GLY A 486 -10.70 -25.68 6.19
N ALA A 487 -11.78 -24.93 6.36
CA ALA A 487 -12.27 -24.02 5.33
C ALA A 487 -11.40 -22.75 5.26
N GLU A 488 -11.22 -22.25 4.04
CA GLU A 488 -10.54 -20.99 3.75
C GLU A 488 -11.34 -20.21 2.68
N TRP A 489 -10.94 -18.97 2.44
CA TRP A 489 -11.69 -18.02 1.61
C TRP A 489 -12.12 -18.59 0.24
N HIS A 490 -11.22 -19.27 -0.48
CA HIS A 490 -11.54 -19.80 -1.80
C HIS A 490 -12.54 -20.97 -1.73
N ALA A 491 -12.39 -21.89 -0.78
CA ALA A 491 -13.38 -22.95 -0.56
C ALA A 491 -14.78 -22.36 -0.27
N VAL A 492 -14.84 -21.31 0.56
CA VAL A 492 -16.09 -20.61 0.87
C VAL A 492 -16.65 -19.90 -0.37
N ALA A 493 -15.82 -19.27 -1.20
CA ALA A 493 -16.24 -18.62 -2.44
C ALA A 493 -16.72 -19.64 -3.50
N ASP A 494 -16.04 -20.78 -3.63
CA ASP A 494 -16.38 -21.87 -4.55
C ASP A 494 -17.72 -22.51 -4.17
N GLU A 495 -18.01 -22.64 -2.86
CA GLU A 495 -19.33 -23.08 -2.38
C GLU A 495 -20.45 -22.11 -2.76
N ILE A 496 -20.25 -20.79 -2.63
CA ILE A 496 -21.25 -19.79 -3.07
C ILE A 496 -21.56 -20.00 -4.56
N SER A 497 -20.52 -20.06 -5.39
CA SER A 497 -20.65 -20.22 -6.83
C SER A 497 -21.42 -21.49 -7.17
N THR A 498 -21.12 -22.60 -6.48
CA THR A 498 -21.84 -23.88 -6.65
C THR A 498 -23.32 -23.76 -6.28
N VAL A 499 -23.64 -23.15 -5.13
CA VAL A 499 -25.03 -22.97 -4.68
C VAL A 499 -25.82 -22.11 -5.68
N LEU A 500 -25.28 -20.95 -6.07
CA LEU A 500 -25.95 -20.01 -6.97
C LEU A 500 -26.09 -20.52 -8.41
N GLN A 501 -25.24 -21.46 -8.83
CA GLN A 501 -25.39 -22.12 -10.14
C GLN A 501 -26.40 -23.26 -10.10
N SER A 502 -26.69 -23.83 -8.93
CA SER A 502 -27.57 -25.00 -8.79
C SER A 502 -29.06 -24.65 -8.68
N LYS A 503 -29.40 -23.42 -8.27
CA LYS A 503 -30.76 -23.00 -7.93
C LYS A 503 -30.99 -21.54 -8.28
N GLN A 504 -32.26 -21.19 -8.46
CA GLN A 504 -32.70 -19.81 -8.65
C GLN A 504 -33.17 -19.23 -7.30
N PHE A 505 -32.93 -17.94 -7.08
CA PHE A 505 -33.35 -17.24 -5.86
C PHE A 505 -34.04 -15.93 -6.22
N GLU A 506 -35.07 -15.53 -5.50
CA GLU A 506 -35.70 -14.23 -5.71
C GLU A 506 -34.84 -13.09 -5.15
N VAL A 507 -34.24 -13.32 -3.98
CA VAL A 507 -33.41 -12.37 -3.25
C VAL A 507 -31.99 -12.90 -3.09
N LEU A 508 -30.99 -12.10 -3.44
CA LEU A 508 -29.58 -12.40 -3.19
C LEU A 508 -28.93 -11.31 -2.32
N LEU A 509 -28.40 -11.71 -1.17
CA LEU A 509 -27.61 -10.82 -0.31
C LEU A 509 -26.12 -11.02 -0.60
N ILE A 510 -25.35 -9.95 -0.83
CA ILE A 510 -23.91 -10.01 -1.12
C ILE A 510 -23.16 -9.08 -0.18
N GLY A 511 -22.09 -9.56 0.44
CA GLY A 511 -21.29 -8.73 1.34
C GLY A 511 -20.25 -9.50 2.13
N ASN A 512 -20.04 -9.07 3.36
CA ASN A 512 -19.01 -9.58 4.26
C ASN A 512 -19.58 -10.43 5.41
N SER A 513 -18.97 -10.38 6.60
CA SER A 513 -19.39 -11.10 7.81
C SER A 513 -20.82 -10.78 8.25
N ILE A 514 -21.30 -9.55 8.07
CA ILE A 514 -22.68 -9.19 8.42
C ILE A 514 -23.66 -9.87 7.46
N THR A 515 -23.33 -9.98 6.18
CA THR A 515 -24.12 -10.77 5.23
C THR A 515 -24.00 -12.26 5.52
N GLN A 516 -22.82 -12.76 5.87
CA GLN A 516 -22.61 -14.16 6.25
C GLN A 516 -23.45 -14.55 7.48
N GLY A 517 -23.64 -13.63 8.44
CA GLY A 517 -24.37 -13.89 9.68
C GLY A 517 -25.90 -14.07 9.52
N PHE A 518 -26.47 -13.80 8.34
CA PHE A 518 -27.80 -14.31 7.98
C PHE A 518 -27.84 -15.84 7.97
N GLY A 519 -26.69 -16.50 7.78
CA GLY A 519 -26.60 -17.94 7.61
C GLY A 519 -27.24 -18.41 6.30
N SER A 520 -27.28 -19.72 6.11
CA SER A 520 -27.99 -20.35 4.99
C SER A 520 -28.12 -21.84 5.24
N ALA A 521 -29.22 -22.45 4.75
CA ALA A 521 -29.37 -23.89 4.75
C ALA A 521 -28.56 -24.58 3.64
N ASN A 522 -28.14 -23.85 2.59
CA ASN A 522 -27.38 -24.40 1.47
C ASN A 522 -25.85 -24.29 1.66
N ARG A 523 -25.39 -23.53 2.66
CA ARG A 523 -23.96 -23.23 2.90
C ARG A 523 -23.45 -24.05 4.08
N LYS A 524 -22.58 -25.01 3.83
CA LYS A 524 -22.06 -25.98 4.81
C LYS A 524 -20.72 -25.58 5.40
N LEU A 525 -19.99 -24.66 4.77
CA LEU A 525 -18.65 -24.26 5.22
C LEU A 525 -18.64 -23.13 6.24
N ILE A 526 -19.76 -22.43 6.42
CA ILE A 526 -19.87 -21.29 7.35
C ILE A 526 -20.62 -21.68 8.62
N ASN A 527 -20.29 -20.97 9.70
CA ASN A 527 -20.94 -21.01 10.99
C ASN A 527 -21.64 -19.66 11.22
N GLY A 528 -22.82 -19.70 11.84
CA GLY A 528 -23.64 -18.52 12.12
C GLY A 528 -24.94 -18.48 11.32
N ASN A 529 -26.03 -18.21 12.03
CA ASN A 529 -27.40 -18.22 11.52
C ASN A 529 -28.28 -17.18 12.25
N ALA A 530 -27.67 -16.17 12.86
CA ALA A 530 -28.36 -15.21 13.72
C ALA A 530 -29.46 -14.43 12.98
N GLY A 531 -29.31 -14.22 11.68
CA GLY A 531 -30.33 -13.59 10.84
C GLY A 531 -31.23 -14.54 10.06
N LYS A 532 -31.05 -15.86 10.17
CA LYS A 532 -31.73 -16.83 9.30
C LYS A 532 -33.24 -16.79 9.49
N ASP A 533 -33.69 -16.89 10.74
CA ASP A 533 -35.12 -16.92 11.07
C ASP A 533 -35.81 -15.61 10.66
N ALA A 534 -35.12 -14.47 10.81
CA ALA A 534 -35.64 -13.17 10.42
C ALA A 534 -35.82 -13.07 8.89
N MET A 535 -34.92 -13.64 8.11
CA MET A 535 -35.00 -13.63 6.64
C MET A 535 -36.00 -14.66 6.10
N ASP A 536 -36.03 -15.87 6.67
CA ASP A 536 -37.02 -16.90 6.34
C ASP A 536 -38.47 -16.43 6.58
N ALA A 537 -38.69 -15.59 7.60
CA ALA A 537 -40.00 -15.03 7.92
C ALA A 537 -40.53 -14.04 6.88
N ILE A 538 -39.69 -13.52 5.98
CA ILE A 538 -40.07 -12.48 5.01
C ILE A 538 -39.91 -12.93 3.55
N CYS A 539 -39.06 -13.92 3.28
CA CYS A 539 -38.83 -14.45 1.94
C CYS A 539 -38.52 -15.95 2.02
N SER A 540 -39.18 -16.76 1.22
CA SER A 540 -38.90 -18.21 1.12
C SER A 540 -37.86 -18.55 0.04
N SER A 541 -37.60 -17.63 -0.90
CA SER A 541 -36.64 -17.81 -1.99
C SER A 541 -35.50 -16.78 -1.88
N TRP A 542 -34.55 -17.07 -1.00
CA TRP A 542 -33.39 -16.19 -0.80
C TRP A 542 -32.11 -16.99 -0.59
N GLU A 543 -30.98 -16.34 -0.84
CA GLU A 543 -29.66 -16.85 -0.49
C GLU A 543 -28.71 -15.68 -0.14
N GLN A 544 -27.62 -15.99 0.55
CA GLN A 544 -26.54 -15.06 0.82
C GLN A 544 -25.19 -15.53 0.27
N ALA A 545 -24.43 -14.55 -0.20
CA ALA A 545 -23.07 -14.63 -0.73
C ALA A 545 -22.12 -13.77 0.12
N GLY A 546 -22.27 -13.86 1.44
CA GLY A 546 -21.43 -13.25 2.45
C GLY A 546 -20.18 -14.08 2.75
N ILE A 547 -19.03 -13.41 2.84
CA ILE A 547 -17.78 -14.00 3.30
C ILE A 547 -17.14 -13.09 4.35
N SER A 548 -16.89 -13.60 5.56
CA SER A 548 -16.23 -12.84 6.62
C SER A 548 -14.85 -12.34 6.18
N GLY A 549 -14.53 -11.10 6.56
CA GLY A 549 -13.29 -10.42 6.15
C GLY A 549 -13.32 -9.80 4.75
N ASP A 550 -14.33 -10.05 3.91
CA ASP A 550 -14.39 -9.48 2.57
C ASP A 550 -14.30 -7.95 2.57
N ARG A 551 -13.46 -7.46 1.67
CA ARG A 551 -13.31 -6.06 1.27
C ARG A 551 -13.93 -5.86 -0.13
N THR A 552 -14.03 -4.61 -0.58
CA THR A 552 -14.61 -4.27 -1.90
C THR A 552 -13.94 -5.02 -3.05
N GLN A 553 -12.61 -5.14 -3.03
CA GLN A 553 -11.83 -5.88 -4.03
C GLN A 553 -12.20 -7.36 -4.14
N ASN A 554 -12.57 -7.97 -3.01
CA ASN A 554 -12.88 -9.40 -2.93
C ASN A 554 -14.28 -9.67 -3.50
N VAL A 555 -15.27 -8.85 -3.12
CA VAL A 555 -16.61 -8.91 -3.72
C VAL A 555 -16.55 -8.64 -5.22
N LEU A 556 -15.78 -7.63 -5.65
CA LEU A 556 -15.60 -7.32 -7.06
C LEU A 556 -15.01 -8.50 -7.84
N TRP A 557 -14.02 -9.19 -7.28
CA TRP A 557 -13.49 -10.41 -7.87
C TRP A 557 -14.55 -11.51 -7.97
N ARG A 558 -15.29 -11.79 -6.88
CA ARG A 558 -16.33 -12.82 -6.86
C ARG A 558 -17.46 -12.58 -7.86
N LEU A 559 -17.88 -11.33 -8.03
CA LEU A 559 -18.87 -10.97 -9.05
C LEU A 559 -18.35 -11.24 -10.47
N LYS A 560 -17.04 -11.02 -10.70
CA LYS A 560 -16.43 -11.23 -12.01
C LYS A 560 -16.24 -12.71 -12.38
N THR A 561 -15.95 -13.55 -11.39
CA THR A 561 -15.50 -14.94 -11.60
C THR A 561 -16.50 -16.01 -11.15
N GLY A 562 -17.42 -15.67 -10.25
CA GLY A 562 -18.32 -16.64 -9.60
C GLY A 562 -19.61 -16.97 -10.37
N ASN A 563 -19.91 -16.23 -11.44
CA ASN A 563 -21.13 -16.38 -12.25
C ASN A 563 -22.43 -16.31 -11.42
N TYR A 564 -22.52 -15.34 -10.50
CA TYR A 564 -23.64 -15.24 -9.56
C TYR A 564 -24.98 -14.96 -10.26
N GLU A 565 -24.95 -14.37 -11.45
CA GLU A 565 -26.11 -14.13 -12.31
C GLU A 565 -26.87 -15.40 -12.70
N LYS A 566 -26.24 -16.58 -12.61
CA LYS A 566 -26.89 -17.86 -12.87
C LYS A 566 -28.04 -18.19 -11.93
N SER A 567 -28.09 -17.55 -10.76
CA SER A 567 -29.20 -17.68 -9.81
C SER A 567 -30.42 -16.82 -10.16
N ASN A 568 -30.33 -15.98 -11.19
CA ASN A 568 -31.38 -15.06 -11.69
C ASN A 568 -32.16 -14.31 -10.59
N PRO A 569 -31.47 -13.58 -9.68
CA PRO A 569 -32.13 -12.82 -8.63
C PRO A 569 -32.96 -11.68 -9.21
N LYS A 570 -34.14 -11.44 -8.64
CA LYS A 570 -34.94 -10.24 -8.93
C LYS A 570 -34.47 -9.04 -8.11
N LYS A 571 -33.98 -9.30 -6.89
CA LYS A 571 -33.52 -8.28 -5.94
C LYS A 571 -32.14 -8.66 -5.42
N VAL A 572 -31.17 -7.74 -5.51
CA VAL A 572 -29.81 -7.94 -4.98
C VAL A 572 -29.51 -6.87 -3.94
N PHE A 573 -29.03 -7.27 -2.76
CA PHE A 573 -28.65 -6.35 -1.69
C PHE A 573 -27.15 -6.42 -1.43
N ILE A 574 -26.44 -5.31 -1.56
CA ILE A 574 -24.99 -5.25 -1.46
C ILE A 574 -24.56 -4.30 -0.35
N THR A 575 -23.89 -4.84 0.68
CA THR A 575 -23.29 -4.04 1.76
C THR A 575 -21.85 -4.51 1.98
N ILE A 576 -20.89 -3.62 1.75
CA ILE A 576 -19.46 -3.94 1.80
C ILE A 576 -18.65 -2.68 2.13
N GLY A 577 -17.46 -2.85 2.73
CA GLY A 577 -16.48 -1.77 2.91
C GLY A 577 -16.01 -1.55 4.36
N VAL A 578 -16.72 -2.05 5.38
CA VAL A 578 -16.27 -1.90 6.78
C VAL A 578 -14.90 -2.53 7.03
N ASN A 579 -14.61 -3.66 6.38
CA ASN A 579 -13.30 -4.32 6.49
C ASN A 579 -12.18 -3.56 5.75
N ASN A 580 -12.50 -2.72 4.76
CA ASN A 580 -11.53 -1.81 4.15
C ASN A 580 -11.09 -0.76 5.17
N LEU A 581 -12.05 -0.15 5.88
CA LEU A 581 -11.74 0.80 6.96
C LEU A 581 -10.98 0.12 8.10
N GLY A 582 -11.37 -1.11 8.47
CA GLY A 582 -10.64 -1.93 9.44
C GLY A 582 -9.20 -2.26 9.02
N ALA A 583 -8.94 -2.32 7.71
CA ALA A 583 -7.60 -2.49 7.13
C ALA A 583 -6.83 -1.17 6.94
N GLY A 584 -7.44 -0.02 7.28
CA GLY A 584 -6.83 1.31 7.20
C GLY A 584 -7.07 2.07 5.88
N ASP A 585 -7.89 1.54 4.97
CA ASP A 585 -8.30 2.30 3.77
C ASP A 585 -9.13 3.54 4.18
N SER A 586 -8.99 4.63 3.44
CA SER A 586 -9.81 5.83 3.68
C SER A 586 -11.23 5.65 3.16
N GLY A 587 -12.21 6.34 3.77
CA GLY A 587 -13.60 6.35 3.32
C GLY A 587 -13.77 6.81 1.87
N LYS A 588 -12.88 7.69 1.37
CA LYS A 588 -12.85 8.05 -0.06
C LYS A 588 -12.50 6.86 -0.95
N ASN A 589 -11.44 6.12 -0.59
CA ASN A 589 -10.98 4.96 -1.36
C ASN A 589 -11.99 3.81 -1.30
N THR A 590 -12.54 3.56 -0.11
CA THR A 590 -13.58 2.55 0.10
C THR A 590 -14.86 2.89 -0.67
N ALA A 591 -15.31 4.15 -0.68
CA ALA A 591 -16.48 4.55 -1.46
C ALA A 591 -16.28 4.30 -2.97
N ALA A 592 -15.10 4.58 -3.51
CA ALA A 592 -14.77 4.25 -4.90
C ALA A 592 -14.82 2.72 -5.15
N GLY A 593 -14.32 1.92 -4.20
CA GLY A 593 -14.44 0.46 -4.26
C GLY A 593 -15.89 -0.03 -4.24
N ILE A 594 -16.74 0.55 -3.39
CA ILE A 594 -18.18 0.25 -3.33
C ILE A 594 -18.82 0.57 -4.69
N ILE A 595 -18.54 1.73 -5.26
CA ILE A 595 -19.09 2.13 -6.58
C ILE A 595 -18.67 1.11 -7.66
N ALA A 596 -17.39 0.70 -7.69
CA ALA A 596 -16.92 -0.31 -8.64
C ALA A 596 -17.64 -1.67 -8.48
N VAL A 597 -17.92 -2.08 -7.23
CA VAL A 597 -18.74 -3.28 -6.95
C VAL A 597 -20.16 -3.13 -7.50
N LEU A 598 -20.80 -1.98 -7.30
CA LEU A 598 -22.17 -1.73 -7.76
C LEU A 598 -22.27 -1.66 -9.28
N GLU A 599 -21.27 -1.07 -9.94
CA GLU A 599 -21.17 -1.05 -11.41
C GLU A 599 -21.01 -2.45 -11.99
N GLU A 600 -20.14 -3.28 -11.40
CA GLU A 600 -20.00 -4.68 -11.81
C GLU A 600 -21.29 -5.47 -11.55
N ALA A 601 -21.91 -5.28 -10.38
CA ALA A 601 -23.18 -5.93 -10.06
C ALA A 601 -24.27 -5.55 -11.08
N ALA A 602 -24.38 -4.28 -11.47
CA ALA A 602 -25.33 -3.86 -12.50
C ALA A 602 -25.07 -4.51 -13.86
N ARG A 603 -23.81 -4.78 -14.23
CA ARG A 603 -23.48 -5.54 -15.45
C ARG A 603 -23.85 -7.02 -15.35
N ARG A 604 -23.68 -7.62 -14.17
CA ARG A 604 -23.97 -9.05 -13.93
C ARG A 604 -25.46 -9.32 -13.77
N PHE A 605 -26.18 -8.41 -13.14
CA PHE A 605 -27.62 -8.53 -12.87
C PHE A 605 -28.42 -7.41 -13.58
N PRO A 606 -28.47 -7.38 -14.92
CA PRO A 606 -29.09 -6.28 -15.65
C PRO A 606 -30.61 -6.15 -15.39
N GLU A 607 -31.28 -7.25 -15.08
CA GLU A 607 -32.74 -7.31 -14.84
C GLU A 607 -33.11 -7.20 -13.35
N ALA A 608 -32.14 -7.21 -12.44
CA ALA A 608 -32.41 -7.15 -11.00
C ALA A 608 -32.46 -5.69 -10.52
N ASP A 609 -33.32 -5.40 -9.54
CA ASP A 609 -33.15 -4.20 -8.72
C ASP A 609 -32.02 -4.44 -7.71
N ILE A 610 -31.04 -3.56 -7.69
CA ILE A 610 -29.88 -3.62 -6.80
C ILE A 610 -30.01 -2.54 -5.74
N TYR A 611 -29.84 -2.93 -4.48
CA TYR A 611 -29.88 -2.03 -3.33
C TYR A 611 -28.54 -2.04 -2.62
N THR A 612 -28.07 -0.88 -2.20
CA THR A 612 -26.94 -0.77 -1.27
C THR A 612 -27.30 0.09 -0.08
N PHE A 613 -26.91 -0.36 1.10
CA PHE A 613 -27.13 0.37 2.34
C PHE A 613 -25.95 1.28 2.73
N GLY A 614 -24.91 1.34 1.89
CA GLY A 614 -23.61 1.89 2.28
C GLY A 614 -22.94 1.01 3.34
N LEU A 615 -22.56 1.58 4.48
CA LEU A 615 -22.13 0.84 5.65
C LEU A 615 -23.18 0.92 6.75
N TYR A 616 -23.36 -0.14 7.53
CA TYR A 616 -24.05 -0.02 8.81
C TYR A 616 -23.18 0.79 9.78
N PRO A 617 -23.75 1.58 10.70
CA PRO A 617 -22.95 2.20 11.76
C PRO A 617 -22.30 1.12 12.62
N VAL A 618 -21.06 1.37 13.02
CA VAL A 618 -20.23 0.47 13.84
C VAL A 618 -19.46 1.33 14.83
N LYS A 619 -18.96 0.74 15.92
CA LYS A 619 -18.42 1.49 17.06
C LYS A 619 -19.50 2.34 17.75
N LEU A 620 -19.40 2.41 19.07
CA LEU A 620 -20.50 2.85 19.91
C LEU A 620 -20.85 4.32 19.67
N ASN A 621 -19.84 5.19 19.61
CA ASN A 621 -20.02 6.63 19.58
C ASN A 621 -19.80 7.21 18.17
N ALA A 622 -20.54 8.26 17.84
CA ALA A 622 -20.54 8.86 16.49
C ALA A 622 -19.25 9.62 16.13
N ASP A 623 -18.46 10.01 17.12
CA ASP A 623 -17.21 10.76 17.00
C ASP A 623 -15.98 9.86 16.84
N GLU A 624 -16.14 8.54 16.96
CA GLU A 624 -15.04 7.60 16.76
C GLU A 624 -14.48 7.68 15.33
N PRO A 625 -13.15 7.61 15.12
CA PRO A 625 -12.54 7.84 13.80
C PRO A 625 -13.12 7.00 12.66
N MET A 626 -13.48 5.74 12.93
CA MET A 626 -14.12 4.86 11.94
C MET A 626 -15.52 5.36 11.55
N ARG A 627 -16.30 5.93 12.48
CA ARG A 627 -17.61 6.54 12.19
C ARG A 627 -17.48 7.80 11.34
N LEU A 628 -16.41 8.57 11.51
CA LEU A 628 -16.13 9.71 10.64
C LEU A 628 -15.84 9.27 9.20
N GLU A 629 -15.11 8.17 8.99
CA GLU A 629 -14.89 7.59 7.65
C GLU A 629 -16.18 6.98 7.06
N HIS A 630 -17.03 6.35 7.86
CA HIS A 630 -18.38 5.90 7.43
C HIS A 630 -19.19 7.08 6.87
N ASN A 631 -19.25 8.18 7.61
CA ASN A 631 -19.98 9.38 7.20
C ASN A 631 -19.46 9.96 5.88
N LYS A 632 -18.14 9.87 5.64
CA LYS A 632 -17.54 10.26 4.35
C LYS A 632 -18.03 9.36 3.21
N ILE A 633 -18.10 8.04 3.43
CA ILE A 633 -18.63 7.08 2.44
C ILE A 633 -20.07 7.43 2.08
N HIS A 634 -20.95 7.57 3.07
CA HIS A 634 -22.37 7.90 2.82
C HIS A 634 -22.54 9.23 2.08
N ARG A 635 -21.74 10.25 2.42
CA ARG A 635 -21.74 11.53 1.72
C ARG A 635 -21.35 11.38 0.24
N ILE A 636 -20.37 10.54 -0.07
CA ILE A 636 -19.96 10.26 -1.45
C ILE A 636 -21.07 9.49 -2.17
N LEU A 637 -21.55 8.38 -1.62
CA LEU A 637 -22.57 7.54 -2.24
C LEU A 637 -23.86 8.32 -2.52
N SER A 638 -24.30 9.21 -1.61
CA SER A 638 -25.49 10.05 -1.79
C SER A 638 -25.42 11.02 -2.98
N LYS A 639 -24.22 11.31 -3.48
CA LYS A 639 -23.97 12.24 -4.59
C LYS A 639 -23.47 11.53 -5.85
N SER A 640 -23.18 10.25 -5.76
CA SER A 640 -22.65 9.47 -6.88
C SER A 640 -23.76 9.15 -7.88
N LYS A 641 -23.42 9.22 -9.17
CA LYS A 641 -24.28 8.73 -10.24
C LYS A 641 -24.12 7.21 -10.34
N LEU A 642 -25.08 6.48 -9.76
CA LEU A 642 -25.11 5.03 -9.80
C LEU A 642 -25.85 4.52 -11.06
N PRO A 643 -25.65 3.26 -11.49
CA PRO A 643 -26.44 2.64 -12.56
C PRO A 643 -27.95 2.72 -12.29
N ALA A 644 -28.76 2.73 -13.35
CA ALA A 644 -30.21 3.02 -13.24
C ALA A 644 -30.98 2.01 -12.38
N ASN A 645 -30.54 0.74 -12.34
CA ASN A 645 -31.12 -0.30 -11.51
C ASN A 645 -30.51 -0.38 -10.10
N VAL A 646 -29.63 0.55 -9.71
CA VAL A 646 -28.98 0.59 -8.38
C VAL A 646 -29.56 1.73 -7.54
N LYS A 647 -30.02 1.40 -6.32
CA LYS A 647 -30.55 2.35 -5.34
C LYS A 647 -29.70 2.36 -4.07
N TYR A 648 -29.26 3.56 -3.67
CA TYR A 648 -28.58 3.77 -2.40
C TYR A 648 -29.60 4.21 -1.33
N ILE A 649 -29.55 3.57 -0.16
CA ILE A 649 -30.38 3.88 1.01
C ILE A 649 -29.45 4.01 2.21
N ASN A 650 -29.60 5.06 3.02
CA ASN A 650 -28.82 5.19 4.25
C ASN A 650 -29.63 4.66 5.44
N LEU A 651 -29.10 3.66 6.15
CA LEU A 651 -29.77 3.05 7.30
C LEU A 651 -29.27 3.56 8.67
N GLU A 652 -28.55 4.69 8.72
CA GLU A 652 -27.99 5.22 9.98
C GLU A 652 -29.05 5.35 11.10
N LYS A 653 -30.26 5.85 10.78
CA LYS A 653 -31.30 6.16 11.79
C LYS A 653 -31.97 4.92 12.36
N GLU A 654 -31.97 3.84 11.60
CA GLU A 654 -32.53 2.55 11.97
C GLU A 654 -31.66 1.90 13.05
N PHE A 655 -30.35 2.14 13.01
CA PHE A 655 -29.36 1.50 13.88
C PHE A 655 -28.77 2.40 14.98
N THR A 656 -29.08 3.70 14.99
CA THR A 656 -28.57 4.66 15.98
C THR A 656 -29.67 5.37 16.75
N ASN A 657 -29.35 5.74 18.00
CA ASN A 657 -30.14 6.62 18.84
C ASN A 657 -30.06 8.06 18.32
N THR A 658 -30.92 8.94 18.85
CA THR A 658 -30.93 10.37 18.49
C THR A 658 -29.64 11.11 18.86
N ASP A 659 -28.88 10.61 19.83
CA ASP A 659 -27.55 11.12 20.21
C ASP A 659 -26.41 10.58 19.32
N GLY A 660 -26.72 9.74 18.33
CA GLY A 660 -25.78 9.13 17.39
C GLY A 660 -25.11 7.85 17.90
N THR A 661 -25.35 7.44 19.15
CA THR A 661 -24.86 6.16 19.68
C THR A 661 -25.56 4.98 19.02
N LEU A 662 -24.91 3.81 18.97
CA LEU A 662 -25.59 2.60 18.49
C LEU A 662 -26.76 2.21 19.41
N LYS A 663 -27.84 1.73 18.80
CA LYS A 663 -28.90 0.97 19.49
C LYS A 663 -28.33 -0.37 19.91
N LYS A 664 -27.74 -0.45 21.10
CA LYS A 664 -26.94 -1.60 21.57
C LYS A 664 -27.66 -2.94 21.46
N GLU A 665 -28.98 -2.96 21.62
CA GLU A 665 -29.82 -4.14 21.47
C GLU A 665 -29.78 -4.77 20.07
N LEU A 666 -29.42 -4.00 19.04
CA LEU A 666 -29.28 -4.47 17.65
C LEU A 666 -27.90 -5.09 17.37
N TYR A 667 -26.94 -4.95 18.27
CA TYR A 667 -25.55 -5.33 18.06
C TYR A 667 -25.10 -6.42 19.03
N SER A 668 -24.12 -7.19 18.58
CA SER A 668 -23.29 -8.03 19.44
C SER A 668 -22.36 -7.15 20.29
N SER A 669 -21.70 -7.75 21.28
CA SER A 669 -20.84 -7.03 22.23
C SER A 669 -19.64 -6.30 21.61
N ASP A 670 -19.29 -6.60 20.36
CA ASP A 670 -18.19 -5.97 19.63
C ASP A 670 -18.56 -4.64 18.95
N ASN A 671 -19.84 -4.23 19.01
CA ASN A 671 -20.36 -3.02 18.35
C ASN A 671 -20.07 -2.99 16.83
N LEU A 672 -19.99 -4.16 16.20
CA LEU A 672 -19.73 -4.32 14.76
C LEU A 672 -20.73 -5.29 14.15
N HIS A 673 -20.85 -6.50 14.70
CA HIS A 673 -21.75 -7.51 14.19
C HIS A 673 -23.16 -7.35 14.78
N LEU A 674 -24.17 -7.67 13.99
CA LEU A 674 -25.57 -7.58 14.42
C LEU A 674 -25.93 -8.74 15.36
N ALA A 675 -26.73 -8.44 16.39
CA ALA A 675 -27.45 -9.44 17.17
C ALA A 675 -28.72 -9.89 16.40
N PRO A 676 -29.43 -10.94 16.84
CA PRO A 676 -30.68 -11.36 16.20
C PRO A 676 -31.70 -10.22 16.01
N ALA A 677 -31.84 -9.32 16.99
CA ALA A 677 -32.71 -8.14 16.86
C ALA A 677 -32.26 -7.16 15.76
N GLY A 678 -30.95 -7.00 15.56
CA GLY A 678 -30.41 -6.22 14.44
C GLY A 678 -30.73 -6.83 13.09
N TYR A 679 -30.65 -8.16 12.97
CA TYR A 679 -31.09 -8.85 11.75
C TYR A 679 -32.60 -8.74 11.54
N GLN A 680 -33.43 -8.80 12.59
CA GLN A 680 -34.87 -8.56 12.49
C GLN A 680 -35.19 -7.15 11.96
N MET A 681 -34.48 -6.14 12.44
CA MET A 681 -34.57 -4.78 11.88
C MET A 681 -34.23 -4.82 10.38
N LEU A 682 -33.04 -5.33 10.04
CA LEU A 682 -32.56 -5.33 8.66
C LEU A 682 -33.51 -6.08 7.70
N SER A 683 -33.99 -7.25 8.11
CA SER A 683 -35.02 -8.01 7.39
C SER A 683 -36.30 -7.19 7.22
N SER A 684 -36.74 -6.44 8.22
CA SER A 684 -37.93 -5.58 8.09
C SER A 684 -37.76 -4.51 7.01
N VAL A 685 -36.56 -3.92 6.89
CA VAL A 685 -36.25 -2.99 5.78
C VAL A 685 -36.23 -3.71 4.43
N ILE A 686 -35.59 -4.88 4.35
CA ILE A 686 -35.57 -5.69 3.11
C ILE A 686 -36.99 -6.05 2.68
N LYS A 687 -37.87 -6.42 3.62
CA LYS A 687 -39.28 -6.76 3.37
C LYS A 687 -40.02 -5.65 2.64
N GLU A 688 -39.77 -4.39 2.98
CA GLU A 688 -40.40 -3.25 2.31
C GLU A 688 -39.87 -3.02 0.89
N LEU A 689 -38.66 -3.48 0.57
CA LEU A 689 -38.00 -3.29 -0.74
C LEU A 689 -38.25 -4.44 -1.74
N ILE A 690 -38.70 -5.60 -1.23
CA ILE A 690 -39.08 -6.75 -2.06
C ILE A 690 -40.57 -6.74 -2.45
N ARG A 691 -41.40 -5.94 -1.77
CA ARG A 691 -42.78 -5.64 -2.20
C ARG A 691 -42.77 -4.82 -3.49
#